data_AF-A0A010RYF3-F1
#
_entry.id   AF-A0A010RYF3-F1
#
_cell.length_a   1.000
_cell.length_b   1.000
_cell.length_c   1.000
_cell.angle_alpha   90.00
_cell.angle_beta   90.00
_cell.angle_gamma   90.00
#
_symmetry.space_group_name_H-M   'P 1'
#
loop_
_entity.id
_entity.type
_entity.pdbx_description
1 polymer ?
#
loop_
_entity_poly.entity_id
_entity_poly.type
_entity_poly.pdbx_seq_one_letter_code
_entity_poly.pdbx_strand_id
1 'polypeptide(L)'
;MAQQPVDLKAVREHLKALKSTSEAFVGIWESKVSRNFDQDLKDIVGYDCGYTLRNYPGKNSGTRVVEVMTPKELPGDTSNKIRGKILLYFADSKELQDKITVEFCIGVVERATGSLFSSQDADNKLKRPRNCRKHSERLLGDSVSFEGSDCAATLGPAISLGGCDGWIVNWHLFHGIENWEVLDNPYPVPLHGLFHPAYIDYNEDEGPLQIGELQAYSGRMYRTTRPSRSLSHFAPSVPGECEPNMQVVTDWAFCKANKDEVQNCLRYAPSGIEVHDRSEPIPGAFARRPQLQIIQTTGRTSGFRYAVVCETPAKVRQYPHMPTREWCLMNLEDLMPAGEWNSEGPGVCGDSGAAVVHDETGELIGQIWGRNVYEGHWQTPRVTYFTHHWDIFDDIKERYPTLEGPSLILKPKDHSSNNVNQLAMMKGFTNSAGCLALLATLVSGTIALPVQDAPLRVEWRSLSSAAKADYISAVKCLDGLPSKIGLETSRYNDFPYVHAQLNNEIHFVAQFLPWHRYFVHIYETALRDECKYKGPMTYWDWTLDSEDMSKSPVFSNDTNTGFGGNGLNGGWVPPTRPNPLIMCVIDGAFANFTVSYYTTTALPHCLNRGFNDGIGVNAGLYEGGLYSPEKISGIIETSGNFSTFATALENGPHGAIHSAVGGDLFPSTSPNDPLFFLHHVQIDRLWWLWQQADPASRTLDISGRRNLPSGEVDTRPASLNDTLPTRGLAVDIPIQQVMSTTTDLLYYKY
;
A
#
# COMPACT_ATOMS: atom_id res chain seq x y z
N MET A 1 -2.13 32.00 5.77
CA MET A 1 -0.81 31.57 5.27
C MET A 1 -0.97 30.13 4.82
N ALA A 2 -0.65 29.81 3.56
CA ALA A 2 -0.67 28.44 3.08
C ALA A 2 0.41 27.64 3.83
N GLN A 3 0.01 26.52 4.43
CA GLN A 3 0.91 25.68 5.24
C GLN A 3 1.87 24.91 4.35
N GLN A 4 3.13 24.83 4.79
CA GLN A 4 4.10 23.96 4.15
C GLN A 4 3.73 22.50 4.43
N PRO A 5 3.72 21.62 3.42
CA PRO A 5 3.49 20.20 3.61
C PRO A 5 4.61 19.59 4.48
N VAL A 6 4.24 18.60 5.31
CA VAL A 6 5.18 17.81 6.11
C VAL A 6 6.22 17.18 5.19
N ASP A 7 7.50 17.45 5.43
CA ASP A 7 8.62 16.90 4.66
C ASP A 7 8.92 15.47 5.14
N LEU A 8 8.10 14.53 4.68
CA LEU A 8 8.29 13.10 4.97
C LEU A 8 9.65 12.58 4.48
N LYS A 9 10.30 13.24 3.50
CA LYS A 9 11.64 12.86 3.06
C LYS A 9 12.67 13.19 4.14
N ALA A 10 12.63 14.39 4.71
CA ALA A 10 13.49 14.77 5.83
C ALA A 10 13.28 13.87 7.06
N VAL A 11 12.02 13.53 7.38
CA VAL A 11 11.70 12.58 8.45
C VAL A 11 12.27 11.19 8.16
N ARG A 12 12.13 10.66 6.93
CA ARG A 12 12.70 9.36 6.56
C ARG A 12 14.23 9.35 6.59
N GLU A 13 14.89 10.42 6.13
CA GLU A 13 16.35 10.57 6.22
C GLU A 13 16.82 10.59 7.67
N HIS A 14 16.09 11.30 8.53
CA HIS A 14 16.31 11.33 9.96
C HIS A 14 16.16 9.94 10.60
N LEU A 15 15.07 9.20 10.28
CA LEU A 15 14.83 7.85 10.77
C LEU A 15 15.85 6.83 10.22
N LYS A 16 16.31 6.98 8.97
CA LYS A 16 17.40 6.19 8.38
C LYS A 16 18.71 6.41 9.12
N ALA A 17 19.05 7.66 9.45
CA ALA A 17 20.21 7.97 10.26
C ALA A 17 20.11 7.34 11.66
N LEU A 18 18.94 7.37 12.29
CA LEU A 18 18.71 6.68 13.57
C LEU A 18 18.88 5.17 13.49
N LYS A 19 18.36 4.54 12.42
CA LYS A 19 18.48 3.09 12.20
C LYS A 19 19.94 2.62 12.20
N SER A 20 20.88 3.43 11.71
CA SER A 20 22.32 3.11 11.71
C SER A 20 22.93 3.04 13.13
N THR A 21 22.35 3.72 14.12
CA THR A 21 22.80 3.73 15.54
C THR A 21 21.85 2.97 16.49
N SER A 22 20.72 2.51 15.94
CA SER A 22 19.56 2.00 16.67
C SER A 22 19.85 0.70 17.41
N GLU A 23 20.51 -0.25 16.77
CA GLU A 23 20.79 -1.56 17.37
C GLU A 23 21.66 -1.45 18.64
N ALA A 24 22.69 -0.60 18.60
CA ALA A 24 23.58 -0.37 19.74
C ALA A 24 22.88 0.39 20.87
N PHE A 25 22.08 1.41 20.54
CA PHE A 25 21.29 2.12 21.55
C PHE A 25 20.25 1.20 22.21
N VAL A 26 19.44 0.49 21.42
CA VAL A 26 18.39 -0.42 21.91
C VAL A 26 18.99 -1.53 22.76
N GLY A 27 20.15 -2.08 22.36
CA GLY A 27 20.88 -3.05 23.15
C GLY A 27 21.23 -2.54 24.55
N ILE A 28 21.78 -1.32 24.67
CA ILE A 28 22.11 -0.70 25.96
C ILE A 28 20.85 -0.33 26.75
N TRP A 29 19.85 0.23 26.07
CA TRP A 29 18.58 0.63 26.66
C TRP A 29 17.87 -0.55 27.32
N GLU A 30 17.72 -1.66 26.60
CA GLU A 30 17.02 -2.86 27.09
C GLU A 30 17.83 -3.59 28.17
N SER A 31 19.14 -3.77 27.96
CA SER A 31 19.96 -4.57 28.87
C SER A 31 20.35 -3.83 30.16
N LYS A 32 20.45 -2.50 30.12
CA LYS A 32 20.94 -1.68 31.23
C LYS A 32 19.91 -0.65 31.71
N VAL A 33 19.48 0.28 30.85
CA VAL A 33 18.68 1.44 31.30
C VAL A 33 17.31 1.02 31.82
N SER A 34 16.47 0.42 30.96
CA SER A 34 15.10 0.02 31.29
C SER A 34 15.03 -1.00 32.44
N ARG A 35 16.03 -1.90 32.49
CA ARG A 35 16.15 -2.95 33.51
C ARG A 35 16.49 -2.39 34.90
N ASN A 36 17.42 -1.45 34.99
CA ASN A 36 17.92 -0.96 36.28
C ASN A 36 17.21 0.31 36.77
N PHE A 37 16.42 0.97 35.92
CA PHE A 37 15.81 2.26 36.23
C PHE A 37 14.93 2.24 37.50
N ASP A 38 14.20 1.15 37.76
CA ASP A 38 13.41 1.02 39.00
C ASP A 38 14.28 1.14 40.26
N GLN A 39 15.42 0.46 40.26
CA GLN A 39 16.36 0.47 41.38
C GLN A 39 17.08 1.81 41.47
N ASP A 40 17.50 2.36 40.34
CA ASP A 40 18.16 3.68 40.30
C ASP A 40 17.25 4.79 40.82
N LEU A 41 15.98 4.79 40.40
CA LEU A 41 15.00 5.75 40.88
C LEU A 41 14.79 5.60 42.38
N LYS A 42 14.68 4.36 42.88
CA LYS A 42 14.55 4.08 44.31
C LYS A 42 15.79 4.52 45.10
N ASP A 43 16.99 4.28 44.59
CA ASP A 43 18.25 4.65 45.25
C ASP A 43 18.47 6.16 45.31
N ILE A 44 18.03 6.88 44.27
CA ILE A 44 18.21 8.33 44.18
C ILE A 44 17.08 9.09 44.92
N VAL A 45 15.83 8.67 44.75
CA VAL A 45 14.64 9.35 45.28
C VAL A 45 14.31 8.89 46.70
N GLY A 46 14.63 7.65 47.06
CA GLY A 46 14.40 7.07 48.39
C GLY A 46 12.98 6.53 48.64
N TYR A 47 12.06 6.63 47.67
CA TYR A 47 10.69 6.11 47.74
C TYR A 47 10.15 5.78 46.34
N ASP A 48 9.13 4.92 46.24
CA ASP A 48 8.46 4.61 44.97
C ASP A 48 7.51 5.77 44.60
N CYS A 49 7.84 6.51 43.55
CA CYS A 49 7.07 7.69 43.12
C CYS A 49 6.19 7.44 41.89
N GLY A 50 6.23 6.24 41.30
CA GLY A 50 5.61 5.94 40.00
C GLY A 50 6.26 6.71 38.85
N TYR A 51 6.31 6.13 37.65
CA TYR A 51 6.93 6.80 36.50
C TYR A 51 6.45 6.29 35.15
N THR A 52 6.73 7.09 34.12
CA THR A 52 6.82 6.64 32.72
C THR A 52 8.22 6.91 32.20
N LEU A 53 8.84 5.91 31.59
CA LEU A 53 10.15 6.00 30.97
C LEU A 53 10.01 5.64 29.50
N ARG A 54 10.27 6.57 28.59
CA ARG A 54 10.19 6.35 27.13
C ARG A 54 11.40 6.92 26.41
N ASN A 55 11.65 6.45 25.19
CA ASN A 55 12.59 7.10 24.28
C ASN A 55 12.02 7.24 22.88
N TYR A 56 12.42 8.30 22.18
CA TYR A 56 11.97 8.61 20.84
C TYR A 56 13.02 9.43 20.06
N PRO A 57 12.92 9.48 18.71
CA PRO A 57 13.74 10.33 17.85
C PRO A 57 13.75 11.81 18.29
N GLY A 58 14.93 12.43 18.42
CA GLY A 58 15.06 13.87 18.73
C GLY A 58 15.01 14.76 17.48
N LYS A 59 15.01 16.09 17.65
CA LYS A 59 14.93 17.05 16.51
C LYS A 59 16.12 16.99 15.55
N ASN A 60 17.30 16.62 16.04
CA ASN A 60 18.54 16.62 15.26
C ASN A 60 18.87 15.21 14.75
N SER A 61 19.42 15.10 13.53
CA SER A 61 19.73 13.81 12.89
C SER A 61 20.52 12.87 13.80
N GLY A 62 20.00 11.65 14.00
CA GLY A 62 20.62 10.61 14.83
C GLY A 62 20.54 10.84 16.34
N THR A 63 19.82 11.88 16.82
CA THR A 63 19.67 12.14 18.26
C THR A 63 18.44 11.46 18.86
N ARG A 64 18.48 11.22 20.17
CA ARG A 64 17.40 10.59 20.93
C ARG A 64 17.00 11.44 22.12
N VAL A 65 15.72 11.45 22.41
CA VAL A 65 15.17 11.96 23.66
C VAL A 65 14.79 10.78 24.54
N VAL A 66 15.30 10.76 25.76
CA VAL A 66 14.86 9.89 26.85
C VAL A 66 14.01 10.74 27.77
N GLU A 67 12.72 10.44 27.84
CA GLU A 67 11.79 11.19 28.67
C GLU A 67 11.44 10.40 29.92
N VAL A 68 11.58 11.07 31.06
CA VAL A 68 11.17 10.58 32.38
C VAL A 68 10.00 11.42 32.85
N MET A 69 8.82 10.81 32.92
CA MET A 69 7.64 11.43 33.49
C MET A 69 7.39 10.93 34.90
N THR A 70 7.15 11.84 35.85
CA THR A 70 6.74 11.49 37.23
C THR A 70 5.43 12.18 37.61
N PRO A 71 4.61 11.59 38.50
CA PRO A 71 3.33 12.19 38.93
C PRO A 71 3.47 13.55 39.61
N LYS A 72 4.64 13.83 40.16
CA LYS A 72 4.99 15.07 40.85
C LYS A 72 6.41 15.47 40.49
N GLU A 73 6.72 16.74 40.71
CA GLU A 73 8.07 17.26 40.59
C GLU A 73 9.04 16.50 41.53
N LEU A 74 10.21 16.14 41.00
CA LEU A 74 11.25 15.48 41.78
C LEU A 74 12.00 16.51 42.66
N PRO A 75 12.29 16.20 43.93
CA PRO A 75 12.85 17.17 44.86
C PRO A 75 14.31 17.52 44.54
N GLY A 76 14.65 18.81 44.55
CA GLY A 76 16.04 19.29 44.48
C GLY A 76 16.80 18.83 43.23
N ASP A 77 18.01 18.32 43.42
CA ASP A 77 18.93 17.92 42.33
C ASP A 77 18.67 16.51 41.77
N THR A 78 17.55 15.89 42.15
CA THR A 78 17.22 14.49 41.83
C THR A 78 17.17 14.23 40.32
N SER A 79 16.59 15.12 39.53
CA SER A 79 16.52 14.99 38.08
C SER A 79 17.90 14.99 37.41
N ASN A 80 18.85 15.78 37.93
CA ASN A 80 20.23 15.79 37.42
C ASN A 80 20.98 14.50 37.77
N LYS A 81 20.76 13.95 38.98
CA LYS A 81 21.33 12.65 39.37
C LYS A 81 20.81 11.52 38.50
N ILE A 82 19.49 11.50 38.22
CA ILE A 82 18.87 10.51 37.32
C ILE A 82 19.41 10.68 35.90
N ARG A 83 19.50 11.91 35.38
CA ARG A 83 20.11 12.19 34.07
C ARG A 83 21.54 11.65 33.99
N GLY A 84 22.37 11.95 35.00
CA GLY A 84 23.74 11.46 35.07
C GLY A 84 23.80 9.92 35.08
N LYS A 85 22.90 9.28 35.83
CA LYS A 85 22.81 7.81 35.90
C LYS A 85 22.43 7.18 34.55
N ILE A 86 21.44 7.73 33.85
CA ILE A 86 21.06 7.28 32.50
C ILE A 86 22.24 7.40 31.54
N LEU A 87 22.91 8.56 31.52
CA LEU A 87 24.05 8.79 30.62
C LEU A 87 25.25 7.88 30.94
N LEU A 88 25.45 7.50 32.20
CA LEU A 88 26.52 6.57 32.60
C LEU A 88 26.36 5.18 31.95
N TYR A 89 25.14 4.73 31.64
CA TYR A 89 24.96 3.45 30.95
C TYR A 89 25.51 3.44 29.52
N PHE A 90 25.66 4.63 28.92
CA PHE A 90 26.22 4.85 27.59
C PHE A 90 27.69 5.29 27.63
N ALA A 91 28.36 5.29 28.79
CA ALA A 91 29.73 5.79 28.92
C ALA A 91 30.75 5.05 28.03
N ASP A 92 30.51 3.78 27.73
CA ASP A 92 31.35 2.95 26.85
C ASP A 92 31.22 3.35 25.36
N SER A 93 30.23 4.17 25.01
CA SER A 93 30.01 4.70 23.66
C SER A 93 29.72 6.21 23.71
N LYS A 94 30.81 6.99 23.70
CA LYS A 94 30.72 8.46 23.71
C LYS A 94 29.87 9.00 22.55
N GLU A 95 29.95 8.37 21.38
CA GLU A 95 29.14 8.75 20.22
C GLU A 95 27.63 8.64 20.48
N LEU A 96 27.18 7.58 21.15
CA LEU A 96 25.77 7.43 21.53
C LEU A 96 25.40 8.38 22.66
N GLN A 97 26.27 8.51 23.66
CA GLN A 97 26.06 9.39 24.82
C GLN A 97 25.85 10.85 24.39
N ASP A 98 26.66 11.36 23.46
CA ASP A 98 26.59 12.74 22.96
C ASP A 98 25.30 13.01 22.14
N LYS A 99 24.62 11.96 21.67
CA LYS A 99 23.38 12.02 20.90
C LYS A 99 22.12 11.88 21.76
N ILE A 100 22.23 11.71 23.07
CA ILE A 100 21.10 11.51 23.99
C ILE A 100 20.77 12.79 24.78
N THR A 101 19.51 13.19 24.73
CA THR A 101 18.93 14.22 25.61
C THR A 101 18.02 13.54 26.63
N VAL A 102 18.10 13.93 27.91
CA VAL A 102 17.21 13.42 28.96
C VAL A 102 16.31 14.53 29.47
N GLU A 103 15.01 14.35 29.25
CA GLU A 103 13.95 15.31 29.58
C GLU A 103 13.09 14.81 30.74
N PHE A 104 12.56 15.76 31.51
CA PHE A 104 11.68 15.48 32.64
C PHE A 104 10.38 16.23 32.46
N CYS A 105 9.27 15.51 32.60
CA CYS A 105 7.94 16.09 32.59
C CYS A 105 7.14 15.63 33.80
N ILE A 106 6.16 16.44 34.19
CA ILE A 106 5.24 16.11 35.28
C ILE A 106 3.94 15.65 34.64
N GLY A 107 3.50 14.44 35.01
CA GLY A 107 2.27 13.90 34.49
C GLY A 107 1.99 12.49 34.99
N VAL A 108 0.77 12.04 34.72
CA VAL A 108 0.27 10.72 35.06
C VAL A 108 -0.28 10.06 33.81
N VAL A 109 0.03 8.78 33.64
CA VAL A 109 -0.71 7.86 32.79
C VAL A 109 -1.89 7.39 33.62
N GLU A 110 -3.01 8.08 33.47
CA GLU A 110 -4.27 7.57 33.97
C GLU A 110 -4.69 6.43 33.05
N ARG A 111 -5.14 5.30 33.60
CA ARG A 111 -5.90 4.32 32.85
C ARG A 111 -7.34 4.58 33.20
N ALA A 112 -8.11 5.06 32.24
CA ALA A 112 -9.52 5.31 32.48
C ALA A 112 -10.20 4.06 33.01
N THR A 113 -11.13 4.18 33.95
CA THR A 113 -11.94 3.06 34.45
C THR A 113 -13.33 3.56 34.78
N GLY A 114 -14.36 2.85 34.31
CA GLY A 114 -15.77 3.14 34.62
C GLY A 114 -16.24 4.45 34.00
N SER A 115 -17.23 4.37 33.09
CA SER A 115 -18.24 5.42 32.88
C SER A 115 -19.07 5.20 31.62
N LEU A 116 -20.22 5.88 31.58
CA LEU A 116 -21.30 5.75 30.61
C LEU A 116 -21.79 7.14 30.16
N PHE A 117 -20.96 8.04 29.62
CA PHE A 117 -21.46 9.34 29.08
C PHE A 117 -20.62 9.87 27.92
N SER A 118 -21.19 10.79 27.12
CA SER A 118 -20.81 11.05 25.72
C SER A 118 -20.13 12.41 25.46
N SER A 119 -19.66 12.63 24.23
CA SER A 119 -18.73 13.70 23.84
C SER A 119 -19.33 15.10 23.62
N GLN A 120 -20.30 15.55 24.42
CA GLN A 120 -20.99 16.85 24.24
C GLN A 120 -20.16 18.12 24.58
N ASP A 121 -18.82 18.05 24.49
CA ASP A 121 -17.95 19.20 24.72
C ASP A 121 -17.96 20.13 23.48
N ALA A 122 -19.08 20.86 23.31
CA ALA A 122 -19.43 21.64 22.12
C ALA A 122 -18.47 22.81 21.82
N ASP A 123 -17.68 23.22 22.82
CA ASP A 123 -16.87 24.44 22.80
C ASP A 123 -15.47 24.26 22.20
N ASN A 124 -14.99 23.03 21.99
CA ASN A 124 -13.67 22.80 21.38
C ASN A 124 -13.78 22.27 19.95
N LYS A 125 -13.58 23.15 18.95
CA LYS A 125 -13.57 22.81 17.52
C LYS A 125 -12.56 21.72 17.15
N LEU A 126 -11.49 21.52 17.93
CA LEU A 126 -10.45 20.52 17.70
C LEU A 126 -10.91 19.08 18.04
N LYS A 127 -12.00 18.94 18.81
CA LYS A 127 -12.54 17.66 19.28
C LYS A 127 -13.82 17.22 18.53
N ARG A 128 -14.21 17.96 17.48
CA ARG A 128 -15.41 17.65 16.70
C ARG A 128 -15.18 16.44 15.78
N PRO A 129 -16.13 15.50 15.68
CA PRO A 129 -16.05 14.39 14.74
C PRO A 129 -15.85 14.90 13.31
N ARG A 130 -14.94 14.28 12.56
CA ARG A 130 -14.64 14.66 11.16
C ARG A 130 -15.24 13.72 10.11
N ASN A 131 -15.74 12.55 10.52
CA ASN A 131 -16.34 11.53 9.64
C ASN A 131 -17.63 10.92 10.22
N CYS A 132 -18.47 11.71 10.90
CA CYS A 132 -19.68 11.26 11.60
C CYS A 132 -20.85 10.80 10.69
N ARG A 133 -20.69 10.73 9.36
CA ARG A 133 -21.82 10.51 8.44
C ARG A 133 -22.08 9.02 8.16
N LYS A 134 -23.33 8.70 7.88
CA LYS A 134 -23.72 7.40 7.32
C LYS A 134 -23.24 7.29 5.88
N HIS A 135 -22.12 6.60 5.68
CA HIS A 135 -21.60 6.25 4.37
C HIS A 135 -22.19 4.91 3.87
N SER A 136 -22.36 4.79 2.55
CA SER A 136 -22.73 3.53 1.89
C SER A 136 -21.68 2.44 2.12
N GLU A 137 -20.41 2.85 2.14
CA GLU A 137 -19.24 2.02 2.40
C GLU A 137 -18.75 2.23 3.83
N ARG A 138 -18.48 1.14 4.55
CA ARG A 138 -17.94 1.17 5.91
C ARG A 138 -16.43 0.99 5.83
N LEU A 139 -15.70 2.01 6.24
CA LEU A 139 -14.25 2.08 6.11
C LEU A 139 -13.57 2.18 7.48
N LEU A 140 -12.28 1.89 7.51
CA LEU A 140 -11.47 2.05 8.70
C LEU A 140 -11.46 3.51 9.12
N GLY A 141 -11.65 3.75 10.42
CA GLY A 141 -11.76 5.10 10.96
C GLY A 141 -13.19 5.57 11.20
N ASP A 142 -14.20 4.92 10.60
CA ASP A 142 -15.60 5.34 10.70
C ASP A 142 -16.16 5.19 12.12
N SER A 143 -17.07 6.10 12.51
CA SER A 143 -17.63 6.08 13.86
C SER A 143 -18.69 5.00 14.03
N VAL A 144 -18.60 4.22 15.11
CA VAL A 144 -19.54 3.13 15.42
C VAL A 144 -19.98 3.13 16.88
N SER A 145 -21.14 2.51 17.16
CA SER A 145 -21.70 2.36 18.51
C SER A 145 -22.37 0.99 18.70
N PHE A 146 -22.77 0.66 19.92
CA PHE A 146 -23.69 -0.46 20.16
C PHE A 146 -25.14 0.03 20.30
N GLU A 147 -26.09 -0.90 20.28
CA GLU A 147 -27.53 -0.63 20.30
C GLU A 147 -27.96 0.35 21.42
N GLY A 148 -28.65 1.44 21.03
CA GLY A 148 -29.27 2.39 21.95
C GLY A 148 -28.30 3.17 22.85
N SER A 149 -27.00 3.20 22.53
CA SER A 149 -25.98 3.79 23.38
C SER A 149 -25.39 5.09 22.83
N ASP A 150 -25.17 6.05 23.73
CA ASP A 150 -24.42 7.27 23.44
C ASP A 150 -22.88 7.06 23.39
N CYS A 151 -22.41 5.82 23.60
CA CYS A 151 -21.00 5.46 23.47
C CYS A 151 -20.61 5.34 21.99
N ALA A 152 -19.44 5.90 21.64
CA ALA A 152 -18.91 5.83 20.29
C ALA A 152 -17.43 5.42 20.26
N ALA A 153 -17.11 4.56 19.30
CA ALA A 153 -15.78 4.08 19.01
C ALA A 153 -15.48 4.25 17.50
N THR A 154 -14.32 3.78 17.09
CA THR A 154 -13.85 3.77 15.71
C THR A 154 -13.83 2.34 15.16
N LEU A 155 -14.26 2.18 13.91
CA LEU A 155 -14.19 0.91 13.18
C LEU A 155 -12.72 0.55 12.89
N GLY A 156 -12.27 -0.59 13.41
CA GLY A 156 -10.95 -1.17 13.15
C GLY A 156 -10.99 -2.14 11.96
N PRO A 157 -9.94 -2.97 11.75
CA PRO A 157 -9.80 -3.79 10.55
C PRO A 157 -10.89 -4.86 10.39
N ALA A 158 -11.26 -5.11 9.14
CA ALA A 158 -12.06 -6.26 8.73
C ALA A 158 -11.18 -7.52 8.64
N ILE A 159 -11.57 -8.57 9.36
CA ILE A 159 -10.88 -9.85 9.43
C ILE A 159 -11.86 -11.02 9.29
N SER A 160 -11.35 -12.16 8.83
CA SER A 160 -12.02 -13.45 8.97
C SER A 160 -11.53 -14.11 10.25
N LEU A 161 -12.46 -14.52 11.11
CA LEU A 161 -12.18 -15.23 12.36
C LEU A 161 -13.11 -16.46 12.45
N GLY A 162 -12.55 -17.65 12.55
CA GLY A 162 -13.35 -18.89 12.60
C GLY A 162 -14.30 -19.06 11.40
N GLY A 163 -13.91 -18.58 10.21
CA GLY A 163 -14.72 -18.62 8.99
C GLY A 163 -15.84 -17.57 8.91
N CYS A 164 -15.93 -16.65 9.88
CA CYS A 164 -16.84 -15.52 9.85
C CYS A 164 -16.10 -14.22 9.55
N ASP A 165 -16.63 -13.44 8.61
CA ASP A 165 -16.10 -12.12 8.26
C ASP A 165 -16.71 -11.05 9.18
N GLY A 166 -15.89 -10.14 9.65
CA GLY A 166 -16.34 -9.12 10.60
C GLY A 166 -15.27 -8.09 10.91
N TRP A 167 -15.55 -7.23 11.87
CA TRP A 167 -14.71 -6.09 12.24
C TRP A 167 -14.12 -6.28 13.62
N ILE A 168 -12.85 -5.95 13.77
CA ILE A 168 -12.27 -5.68 15.09
C ILE A 168 -12.65 -4.25 15.49
N VAL A 169 -13.24 -4.12 16.68
CA VAL A 169 -13.63 -2.83 17.27
C VAL A 169 -13.15 -2.76 18.72
N ASN A 170 -13.21 -1.59 19.32
CA ASN A 170 -12.82 -1.46 20.72
C ASN A 170 -13.89 -2.06 21.66
N TRP A 171 -13.46 -2.88 22.62
CA TRP A 171 -14.37 -3.55 23.56
C TRP A 171 -15.10 -2.60 24.51
N HIS A 172 -14.51 -1.45 24.88
CA HIS A 172 -15.16 -0.48 25.79
C HIS A 172 -16.52 0.00 25.31
N LEU A 173 -16.74 -0.08 23.99
CA LEU A 173 -18.00 0.20 23.38
C LEU A 173 -19.12 -0.56 24.09
N PHE A 174 -18.89 -1.82 24.48
CA PHE A 174 -19.89 -2.72 25.05
C PHE A 174 -19.94 -2.72 26.59
N HIS A 175 -19.28 -1.76 27.26
CA HIS A 175 -19.23 -1.71 28.72
C HIS A 175 -20.61 -1.49 29.38
N GLY A 176 -21.58 -0.92 28.66
CA GLY A 176 -22.93 -0.60 29.17
C GLY A 176 -23.93 -1.76 29.20
N ILE A 177 -23.50 -3.00 28.91
CA ILE A 177 -24.37 -4.18 28.94
C ILE A 177 -24.76 -4.49 30.41
N GLU A 178 -26.07 -4.63 30.69
CA GLU A 178 -26.57 -5.01 32.02
C GLU A 178 -25.95 -6.34 32.50
N ASN A 179 -25.62 -6.44 33.80
CA ASN A 179 -24.94 -7.60 34.43
C ASN A 179 -23.47 -7.84 34.04
N TRP A 180 -22.73 -6.77 33.72
CA TRP A 180 -21.29 -6.79 33.39
C TRP A 180 -20.39 -7.49 34.43
N GLU A 181 -20.81 -7.58 35.70
CA GLU A 181 -20.06 -8.24 36.78
C GLU A 181 -19.84 -9.74 36.56
N VAL A 182 -20.58 -10.36 35.62
CA VAL A 182 -20.54 -11.81 35.33
C VAL A 182 -19.63 -12.14 34.12
N LEU A 183 -19.05 -11.15 33.44
CA LEU A 183 -18.30 -11.30 32.17
C LEU A 183 -16.78 -11.57 32.31
N ASP A 184 -16.36 -12.24 33.38
CA ASP A 184 -14.98 -12.77 33.47
C ASP A 184 -14.78 -13.99 32.54
N ASN A 185 -15.88 -14.65 32.14
CA ASN A 185 -15.88 -15.76 31.20
C ASN A 185 -16.26 -15.27 29.79
N PRO A 186 -15.40 -15.42 28.76
CA PRO A 186 -15.69 -15.02 27.38
C PRO A 186 -16.86 -15.80 26.74
N TYR A 187 -17.44 -16.76 27.49
CA TYR A 187 -18.57 -17.57 27.08
C TYR A 187 -19.67 -17.64 28.14
N PRO A 188 -20.96 -17.58 27.75
CA PRO A 188 -21.46 -17.32 26.39
C PRO A 188 -21.27 -15.85 25.96
N VAL A 189 -21.13 -15.61 24.66
CA VAL A 189 -21.00 -14.25 24.12
C VAL A 189 -22.39 -13.59 24.07
N PRO A 190 -22.57 -12.38 24.63
CA PRO A 190 -23.87 -11.72 24.62
C PRO A 190 -24.21 -11.20 23.21
N LEU A 191 -25.48 -11.29 22.82
CA LEU A 191 -25.98 -10.89 21.51
C LEU A 191 -26.21 -9.37 21.48
N HIS A 192 -25.26 -8.62 20.92
CA HIS A 192 -25.36 -7.17 20.77
C HIS A 192 -24.97 -6.71 19.36
N GLY A 193 -25.78 -5.80 18.81
CA GLY A 193 -25.55 -5.20 17.51
C GLY A 193 -24.48 -4.12 17.52
N LEU A 194 -23.71 -4.04 16.44
CA LEU A 194 -22.80 -2.94 16.10
C LEU A 194 -23.48 -2.03 15.08
N PHE A 195 -23.46 -0.72 15.30
CA PHE A 195 -24.18 0.29 14.53
C PHE A 195 -23.24 1.34 13.92
N HIS A 196 -23.57 1.80 12.70
CA HIS A 196 -22.83 2.83 11.97
C HIS A 196 -23.78 3.84 11.27
N PRO A 197 -23.54 5.16 11.37
CA PRO A 197 -22.54 5.76 12.26
C PRO A 197 -22.96 5.56 13.72
N ALA A 198 -22.15 6.01 14.69
CA ALA A 198 -22.54 5.94 16.10
C ALA A 198 -23.86 6.68 16.37
N TYR A 199 -24.64 6.25 17.38
CA TYR A 199 -25.91 6.91 17.75
C TYR A 199 -25.74 8.39 18.13
N ILE A 200 -24.59 8.82 18.63
CA ILE A 200 -24.37 10.25 18.91
C ILE A 200 -24.03 11.08 17.66
N ASP A 201 -23.73 10.42 16.54
CA ASP A 201 -23.16 11.03 15.33
C ASP A 201 -24.11 11.05 14.13
N TYR A 202 -25.25 10.37 14.18
CA TYR A 202 -26.18 10.30 13.06
C TYR A 202 -26.98 11.60 12.87
N ASN A 203 -27.36 11.89 11.63
CA ASN A 203 -28.33 12.94 11.29
C ASN A 203 -29.77 12.40 11.39
N GLU A 204 -30.69 13.21 11.93
CA GLU A 204 -32.07 12.81 12.30
C GLU A 204 -32.89 12.15 11.19
N ASP A 205 -32.56 12.36 9.91
CA ASP A 205 -33.37 11.92 8.77
C ASP A 205 -33.24 10.43 8.40
N GLU A 206 -32.20 9.70 8.84
CA GLU A 206 -31.95 8.33 8.34
C GLU A 206 -31.55 7.25 9.37
N GLY A 207 -31.31 7.61 10.63
CA GLY A 207 -30.94 6.69 11.72
C GLY A 207 -29.66 5.86 11.49
N PRO A 208 -29.05 5.30 12.55
CA PRO A 208 -27.89 4.43 12.40
C PRO A 208 -28.28 3.04 11.87
N LEU A 209 -27.40 2.42 11.08
CA LEU A 209 -27.61 1.09 10.51
C LEU A 209 -26.85 0.05 11.34
N GLN A 210 -27.51 -1.06 11.70
CA GLN A 210 -26.82 -2.21 12.27
C GLN A 210 -25.94 -2.89 11.21
N ILE A 211 -24.63 -2.87 11.42
CA ILE A 211 -23.62 -3.41 10.50
C ILE A 211 -23.04 -4.75 10.94
N GLY A 212 -23.27 -5.18 12.18
CA GLY A 212 -22.80 -6.46 12.67
C GLY A 212 -23.34 -6.86 14.04
N GLU A 213 -22.82 -7.96 14.56
CA GLU A 213 -23.18 -8.55 15.85
C GLU A 213 -21.93 -9.07 16.57
N LEU A 214 -21.81 -8.82 17.86
CA LEU A 214 -20.71 -9.28 18.70
C LEU A 214 -20.58 -10.81 18.69
N GLN A 215 -19.37 -11.33 18.44
CA GLN A 215 -19.09 -12.78 18.36
C GLN A 215 -17.91 -13.25 19.20
N ALA A 216 -16.95 -12.38 19.48
CA ALA A 216 -15.83 -12.70 20.36
C ALA A 216 -15.29 -11.41 21.00
N TYR A 217 -14.66 -11.52 22.16
CA TYR A 217 -14.09 -10.37 22.85
C TYR A 217 -12.98 -10.77 23.82
N SER A 218 -12.19 -9.78 24.22
CA SER A 218 -11.05 -10.00 25.12
C SER A 218 -11.46 -10.39 26.55
N GLY A 219 -12.71 -10.24 26.97
CA GLY A 219 -13.11 -10.38 28.39
C GLY A 219 -13.27 -9.01 29.08
N ARG A 220 -13.39 -9.01 30.41
CA ARG A 220 -13.66 -7.79 31.18
C ARG A 220 -12.64 -6.68 30.89
N MET A 221 -13.17 -5.52 30.52
CA MET A 221 -12.38 -4.31 30.26
C MET A 221 -11.41 -4.04 31.42
N TYR A 222 -10.17 -3.63 31.09
CA TYR A 222 -9.06 -3.36 32.02
C TYR A 222 -8.43 -4.58 32.72
N ARG A 223 -8.99 -5.78 32.58
CA ARG A 223 -8.40 -7.03 33.10
C ARG A 223 -7.72 -7.87 32.02
N THR A 224 -7.77 -7.42 30.78
CA THR A 224 -7.23 -8.13 29.62
C THR A 224 -5.83 -7.63 29.34
N THR A 225 -4.89 -8.18 30.10
CA THR A 225 -3.48 -7.90 29.97
C THR A 225 -2.72 -9.21 29.82
N ARG A 226 -1.76 -9.26 28.89
CA ARG A 226 -0.95 -10.48 28.65
C ARG A 226 0.48 -10.14 28.26
N PRO A 227 1.43 -11.09 28.39
CA PRO A 227 2.79 -10.91 27.88
C PRO A 227 2.76 -10.55 26.39
N SER A 228 3.43 -9.46 26.01
CA SER A 228 3.52 -9.07 24.60
C SER A 228 4.51 -9.96 23.87
N ARG A 229 4.04 -10.67 22.85
CA ARG A 229 4.93 -11.41 21.95
C ARG A 229 5.42 -10.54 20.82
N SER A 230 4.67 -9.50 20.43
CA SER A 230 5.17 -8.55 19.44
C SER A 230 6.46 -7.90 19.96
N LEU A 231 6.49 -7.47 21.22
CA LEU A 231 7.64 -6.84 21.84
C LEU A 231 8.83 -7.77 22.06
N SER A 232 8.60 -9.04 22.40
CA SER A 232 9.69 -10.01 22.60
C SER A 232 10.43 -10.34 21.31
N HIS A 233 9.75 -10.33 20.15
CA HIS A 233 10.41 -10.53 18.84
C HIS A 233 11.37 -9.38 18.46
N PHE A 234 11.27 -8.18 19.06
CA PHE A 234 12.19 -7.06 18.82
C PHE A 234 13.44 -7.08 19.68
N ALA A 235 13.52 -7.94 20.69
CA ALA A 235 14.67 -8.02 21.58
C ALA A 235 15.39 -9.38 21.46
N PRO A 236 16.10 -9.68 20.35
CA PRO A 236 16.84 -10.93 20.22
C PRO A 236 18.09 -11.01 21.13
N SER A 237 18.46 -9.95 21.84
CA SER A 237 19.80 -9.79 22.45
C SER A 237 19.81 -9.64 23.96
N VAL A 238 18.73 -9.99 24.68
CA VAL A 238 18.74 -9.99 26.15
C VAL A 238 18.63 -11.43 26.69
N PRO A 239 19.74 -12.04 27.11
CA PRO A 239 19.72 -13.28 27.88
C PRO A 239 19.12 -13.03 29.26
N GLY A 240 18.29 -13.98 29.72
CA GLY A 240 17.63 -13.95 31.02
C GLY A 240 16.15 -13.60 30.86
N GLU A 241 15.33 -14.62 31.13
CA GLU A 241 13.86 -14.66 31.21
C GLU A 241 13.15 -13.32 31.00
N CYS A 242 12.32 -13.26 29.95
CA CYS A 242 11.23 -12.28 29.86
C CYS A 242 10.61 -12.14 31.24
N GLU A 243 10.65 -10.95 31.86
CA GLU A 243 10.01 -10.77 33.16
C GLU A 243 8.57 -11.31 33.06
N PRO A 244 8.19 -12.32 33.87
CA PRO A 244 6.88 -12.97 33.75
C PRO A 244 5.69 -12.01 33.97
N ASN A 245 5.97 -10.78 34.40
CA ASN A 245 5.01 -9.81 34.92
C ASN A 245 4.78 -8.61 33.99
N MET A 246 5.50 -8.48 32.88
CA MET A 246 5.30 -7.35 31.95
C MET A 246 4.19 -7.64 30.95
N GLN A 247 3.11 -6.85 31.00
CA GLN A 247 1.92 -7.08 30.20
C GLN A 247 1.58 -5.90 29.28
N VAL A 248 0.97 -6.19 28.13
CA VAL A 248 0.28 -5.22 27.26
C VAL A 248 -1.22 -5.35 27.43
N VAL A 249 -1.93 -4.24 27.22
CA VAL A 249 -3.40 -4.21 27.20
C VAL A 249 -3.90 -4.74 25.86
N THR A 250 -4.78 -5.75 25.90
CA THR A 250 -5.40 -6.40 24.74
C THR A 250 -6.91 -6.26 24.83
N ASP A 251 -7.42 -5.07 24.51
CA ASP A 251 -8.84 -4.71 24.67
C ASP A 251 -9.50 -4.63 23.29
N TRP A 252 -10.24 -5.67 22.92
CA TRP A 252 -10.78 -5.83 21.57
C TRP A 252 -12.11 -6.59 21.59
N ALA A 253 -12.97 -6.26 20.64
CA ALA A 253 -14.16 -7.02 20.30
C ALA A 253 -14.13 -7.38 18.82
N PHE A 254 -14.68 -8.54 18.49
CA PHE A 254 -14.93 -8.95 17.12
C PHE A 254 -16.44 -9.00 16.88
N CYS A 255 -16.91 -8.20 15.92
CA CYS A 255 -18.30 -8.18 15.50
C CYS A 255 -18.41 -8.77 14.10
N LYS A 256 -19.12 -9.88 13.95
CA LYS A 256 -19.44 -10.47 12.65
C LYS A 256 -20.32 -9.51 11.86
N ALA A 257 -20.01 -9.30 10.59
CA ALA A 257 -20.76 -8.39 9.75
C ALA A 257 -22.13 -8.99 9.35
N ASN A 258 -23.14 -8.12 9.22
CA ASN A 258 -24.49 -8.50 8.78
C ASN A 258 -24.57 -8.81 7.28
N LYS A 259 -23.58 -8.33 6.51
CA LYS A 259 -23.43 -8.52 5.06
C LYS A 259 -21.97 -8.83 4.75
N ASP A 260 -21.71 -9.51 3.64
CA ASP A 260 -20.37 -9.94 3.19
C ASP A 260 -19.51 -8.82 2.60
N GLU A 261 -20.02 -7.58 2.58
CA GLU A 261 -19.32 -6.41 2.08
C GLU A 261 -18.50 -5.77 3.21
N VAL A 262 -17.33 -6.36 3.49
CA VAL A 262 -16.32 -5.81 4.40
C VAL A 262 -15.04 -5.51 3.62
N GLN A 263 -14.41 -4.38 3.91
CA GLN A 263 -13.20 -3.94 3.22
C GLN A 263 -12.27 -3.15 4.14
N ASN A 264 -10.97 -3.27 3.87
CA ASN A 264 -9.93 -2.58 4.61
C ASN A 264 -9.42 -1.39 3.79
N CYS A 265 -10.13 -0.27 3.81
CA CYS A 265 -9.68 0.99 3.23
C CYS A 265 -9.73 2.11 4.29
N LEU A 266 -8.82 3.08 4.21
CA LEU A 266 -8.80 4.27 5.07
C LEU A 266 -9.73 5.33 4.49
N ARG A 267 -10.44 6.05 5.35
CA ARG A 267 -11.15 7.26 4.92
C ARG A 267 -10.22 8.48 4.96
N TYR A 268 -10.13 9.19 3.83
CA TYR A 268 -9.44 10.48 3.73
C TYR A 268 -10.50 11.58 3.82
N ALA A 269 -10.60 12.25 4.97
CA ALA A 269 -11.54 13.37 5.11
C ALA A 269 -10.82 14.62 5.63
N PRO A 270 -10.45 15.57 4.76
CA PRO A 270 -10.39 16.97 5.16
C PRO A 270 -11.82 17.54 5.17
N SER A 271 -12.08 18.44 6.11
CA SER A 271 -13.38 19.11 6.25
C SER A 271 -13.80 19.78 4.94
N GLY A 272 -14.91 19.32 4.34
CA GLY A 272 -15.58 20.00 3.23
C GLY A 272 -15.47 19.35 1.84
N ILE A 273 -14.97 18.12 1.70
CA ILE A 273 -14.85 17.41 0.41
C ILE A 273 -15.50 16.01 0.48
N GLU A 274 -15.82 15.46 -0.69
CA GLU A 274 -16.83 14.47 -1.09
C GLU A 274 -16.85 13.09 -0.40
N VAL A 275 -17.99 12.39 -0.56
CA VAL A 275 -18.39 11.13 0.10
C VAL A 275 -17.51 9.92 -0.29
N HIS A 276 -16.63 10.07 -1.28
CA HIS A 276 -15.96 8.96 -1.98
C HIS A 276 -14.42 8.93 -1.84
N ASP A 277 -13.80 9.88 -1.13
CA ASP A 277 -12.35 9.87 -0.91
C ASP A 277 -11.94 8.80 0.12
N ARG A 278 -11.28 7.75 -0.39
CA ARG A 278 -10.76 6.63 0.40
C ARG A 278 -9.42 6.15 -0.15
N SER A 279 -8.65 5.45 0.66
CA SER A 279 -7.47 4.74 0.18
C SER A 279 -7.85 3.58 -0.73
N GLU A 280 -6.89 3.11 -1.51
CA GLU A 280 -6.95 1.75 -2.07
C GLU A 280 -7.12 0.70 -0.95
N PRO A 281 -7.67 -0.48 -1.28
CA PRO A 281 -7.72 -1.61 -0.34
C PRO A 281 -6.33 -1.98 0.16
N ILE A 282 -6.23 -2.22 1.47
CA ILE A 282 -4.98 -2.59 2.13
C ILE A 282 -4.43 -3.90 1.51
N PRO A 283 -3.17 -3.91 1.02
CA PRO A 283 -2.62 -4.95 0.14
C PRO A 283 -2.33 -6.31 0.80
N GLY A 284 -2.79 -6.51 2.04
CA GLY A 284 -3.06 -7.85 2.52
C GLY A 284 -2.20 -8.42 3.63
N ALA A 285 -1.47 -7.58 4.36
CA ALA A 285 -0.62 -8.07 5.44
C ALA A 285 -0.75 -7.25 6.73
N PHE A 286 -0.57 -7.96 7.84
CA PHE A 286 -0.32 -7.35 9.15
C PHE A 286 1.19 -7.21 9.34
N ALA A 287 1.66 -5.99 9.53
CA ALA A 287 3.07 -5.71 9.76
C ALA A 287 3.56 -6.47 11.00
N ARG A 288 4.70 -7.15 10.88
CA ARG A 288 5.35 -7.83 12.01
C ARG A 288 6.35 -6.95 12.74
N ARG A 289 6.71 -5.78 12.16
CA ARG A 289 7.74 -4.86 12.63
C ARG A 289 7.25 -3.41 12.64
N PRO A 290 6.65 -2.92 13.75
CA PRO A 290 6.03 -1.61 13.78
C PRO A 290 7.04 -0.49 14.04
N GLN A 291 8.26 -0.77 14.53
CA GLN A 291 9.21 0.23 15.03
C GLN A 291 9.81 1.13 13.95
N LEU A 292 10.01 2.42 14.28
CA LEU A 292 10.60 3.45 13.42
C LEU A 292 9.90 3.59 12.05
N GLN A 293 8.65 3.15 11.97
CA GLN A 293 7.86 3.30 10.76
C GLN A 293 7.09 4.61 10.81
N ILE A 294 7.11 5.32 9.69
CA ILE A 294 6.11 6.34 9.44
C ILE A 294 4.80 5.62 9.24
N ILE A 295 3.80 6.03 10.02
CA ILE A 295 2.47 5.47 9.98
C ILE A 295 1.48 6.51 9.49
N GLN A 296 0.42 6.00 8.88
CA GLN A 296 -0.83 6.70 8.62
C GLN A 296 -1.87 6.23 9.62
N THR A 297 -2.68 7.15 10.14
CA THR A 297 -3.81 6.81 11.00
C THR A 297 -5.01 7.67 10.67
N THR A 298 -6.21 7.08 10.76
CA THR A 298 -7.48 7.77 10.52
C THR A 298 -8.49 7.38 11.59
N GLY A 299 -9.09 8.38 12.23
CA GLY A 299 -10.04 8.19 13.32
C GLY A 299 -11.02 9.36 13.41
N ARG A 300 -12.10 9.15 14.17
CA ARG A 300 -13.22 10.09 14.31
C ARG A 300 -12.79 11.51 14.67
N THR A 301 -11.87 11.65 15.62
CA THR A 301 -11.42 12.96 16.15
C THR A 301 -10.07 13.37 15.56
N SER A 302 -9.16 12.40 15.36
CA SER A 302 -7.81 12.61 14.83
C SER A 302 -7.79 12.95 13.34
N GLY A 303 -8.76 12.46 12.56
CA GLY A 303 -8.75 12.53 11.10
C GLY A 303 -7.52 11.82 10.53
N PHE A 304 -7.23 12.04 9.23
CA PHE A 304 -6.05 11.44 8.59
C PHE A 304 -4.75 12.13 9.04
N ARG A 305 -3.80 11.37 9.59
CA ARG A 305 -2.53 11.87 10.17
C ARG A 305 -1.34 10.95 9.91
N TYR A 306 -0.15 11.56 9.91
CA TYR A 306 1.13 10.86 9.96
C TYR A 306 1.71 10.85 11.38
N ALA A 307 2.38 9.78 11.76
CA ALA A 307 3.12 9.66 13.02
C ALA A 307 4.28 8.67 12.88
N VAL A 308 5.07 8.52 13.94
CA VAL A 308 6.12 7.50 14.04
C VAL A 308 5.85 6.58 15.21
N VAL A 309 5.94 5.27 14.99
CA VAL A 309 5.93 4.31 16.12
C VAL A 309 7.30 4.35 16.80
N CYS A 310 7.28 4.54 18.12
CA CYS A 310 8.50 4.60 18.93
C CYS A 310 9.36 3.33 18.81
N GLU A 311 10.67 3.52 18.75
CA GLU A 311 11.67 2.46 18.61
C GLU A 311 11.78 1.55 19.83
N THR A 312 11.42 2.04 21.01
CA THR A 312 11.30 1.18 22.18
C THR A 312 10.12 1.63 23.02
N PRO A 313 9.23 0.72 23.44
CA PRO A 313 7.99 1.10 24.09
C PRO A 313 8.28 1.75 25.44
N ALA A 314 7.34 2.58 25.88
CA ALA A 314 7.40 3.18 27.21
C ALA A 314 7.25 2.10 28.28
N LYS A 315 8.05 2.19 29.34
CA LYS A 315 7.81 1.47 30.59
C LYS A 315 6.95 2.35 31.47
N VAL A 316 5.77 1.85 31.83
CA VAL A 316 4.81 2.55 32.70
C VAL A 316 4.72 1.77 34.00
N ARG A 317 4.92 2.47 35.11
CA ARG A 317 4.71 1.95 36.46
C ARG A 317 3.88 2.96 37.23
N GLN A 318 2.58 2.93 36.96
CA GLN A 318 1.58 3.77 37.58
C GLN A 318 0.42 2.91 38.09
N TYR A 319 -0.45 3.46 38.94
CA TYR A 319 -1.51 2.73 39.65
C TYR A 319 -2.26 1.71 38.75
N PRO A 320 -2.45 0.44 39.15
CA PRO A 320 -2.14 -0.17 40.44
C PRO A 320 -0.71 -0.77 40.51
N HIS A 321 0.31 0.03 40.16
CA HIS A 321 1.76 -0.31 40.25
C HIS A 321 2.17 -1.56 39.46
N MET A 322 1.36 -1.98 38.49
CA MET A 322 1.71 -3.08 37.60
C MET A 322 2.65 -2.55 36.52
N PRO A 323 3.87 -3.11 36.40
CA PRO A 323 4.78 -2.71 35.33
C PRO A 323 4.21 -3.18 33.99
N THR A 324 4.02 -2.24 33.08
CA THR A 324 3.57 -2.53 31.72
C THR A 324 4.51 -1.90 30.70
N ARG A 325 4.56 -2.52 29.54
CA ARG A 325 5.34 -2.05 28.40
C ARG A 325 4.38 -1.69 27.28
N GLU A 326 4.38 -0.43 26.85
CA GLU A 326 3.36 0.10 25.94
C GLU A 326 3.99 0.75 24.72
N TRP A 327 3.50 0.38 23.53
CA TRP A 327 3.83 1.09 22.31
C TRP A 327 3.37 2.54 22.39
N CYS A 328 4.22 3.47 21.97
CA CYS A 328 3.84 4.87 21.77
C CYS A 328 3.87 5.25 20.29
N LEU A 329 3.00 6.19 19.95
CA LEU A 329 3.01 6.91 18.69
C LEU A 329 3.49 8.33 18.97
N MET A 330 4.47 8.79 18.21
CA MET A 330 5.02 10.13 18.30
C MET A 330 4.45 10.98 17.17
N ASN A 331 4.02 12.20 17.49
CA ASN A 331 3.62 13.18 16.49
C ASN A 331 4.86 13.66 15.72
N LEU A 332 4.71 13.92 14.42
CA LEU A 332 5.81 14.44 13.59
C LEU A 332 6.16 15.90 13.89
N GLU A 333 5.32 16.63 14.64
CA GLU A 333 5.62 17.97 15.16
C GLU A 333 6.86 18.00 16.08
N ASP A 334 7.22 16.87 16.70
CA ASP A 334 8.45 16.78 17.49
C ASP A 334 9.71 16.71 16.60
N LEU A 335 9.55 16.32 15.33
CA LEU A 335 10.61 16.23 14.32
C LEU A 335 10.64 17.43 13.35
N MET A 336 9.62 18.30 13.35
CA MET A 336 9.47 19.41 12.39
C MET A 336 8.72 20.62 13.00
N PRO A 337 8.96 21.87 12.55
CA PRO A 337 8.24 23.04 13.08
C PRO A 337 6.73 22.93 12.83
N ALA A 338 5.92 23.28 13.84
CA ALA A 338 4.47 23.13 13.83
C ALA A 338 3.79 23.90 12.67
N GLY A 339 2.94 23.20 11.92
CA GLY A 339 1.99 23.75 10.97
C GLY A 339 0.64 23.07 11.15
N GLU A 340 -0.40 23.82 11.50
CA GLU A 340 -1.67 23.26 12.00
C GLU A 340 -2.62 22.70 10.93
N TRP A 341 -3.02 21.43 11.03
CA TRP A 341 -4.43 21.09 10.74
C TRP A 341 -5.13 20.38 11.92
N ASN A 342 -4.38 20.03 12.98
CA ASN A 342 -4.79 19.80 14.38
C ASN A 342 -3.49 19.61 15.18
N SER A 343 -3.20 20.47 16.16
CA SER A 343 -1.90 20.60 16.87
C SER A 343 -1.59 19.49 17.88
N GLU A 344 -2.50 18.53 18.06
CA GLU A 344 -2.41 17.58 19.18
C GLU A 344 -1.84 16.22 18.74
N GLY A 345 -1.96 15.83 17.45
CA GLY A 345 -1.46 14.54 16.93
C GLY A 345 -2.40 13.32 17.10
N PRO A 346 -1.94 12.09 16.80
CA PRO A 346 -2.72 10.86 16.96
C PRO A 346 -2.69 10.32 18.38
N GLY A 347 -3.80 9.76 18.88
CA GLY A 347 -3.86 9.27 20.25
C GLY A 347 -3.82 10.41 21.27
N VAL A 348 -4.64 11.44 21.04
CA VAL A 348 -4.77 12.58 21.95
C VAL A 348 -5.93 12.39 22.91
N CYS A 349 -5.93 13.14 24.01
CA CYS A 349 -7.04 13.19 24.96
C CYS A 349 -8.35 13.61 24.26
N GLY A 350 -9.13 12.66 23.74
CA GLY A 350 -10.25 12.98 22.85
C GLY A 350 -10.52 11.97 21.76
N ASP A 351 -9.50 11.19 21.40
CA ASP A 351 -9.56 10.26 20.30
C ASP A 351 -10.44 9.05 20.65
N SER A 352 -11.34 8.65 19.75
CA SER A 352 -12.17 7.45 19.87
C SER A 352 -11.45 6.18 19.39
N GLY A 353 -10.17 6.33 19.03
CA GLY A 353 -9.34 5.29 18.46
C GLY A 353 -9.20 5.44 16.95
N ALA A 354 -8.23 4.75 16.37
CA ALA A 354 -7.89 4.86 14.96
C ALA A 354 -7.08 3.66 14.48
N ALA A 355 -7.32 3.23 13.24
CA ALA A 355 -6.48 2.20 12.61
C ALA A 355 -5.08 2.77 12.34
N VAL A 356 -4.05 1.94 12.50
CA VAL A 356 -2.66 2.32 12.23
C VAL A 356 -2.11 1.49 11.09
N VAL A 357 -1.72 2.19 10.04
CA VAL A 357 -1.26 1.62 8.78
C VAL A 357 0.15 2.12 8.49
N HIS A 358 0.99 1.28 7.91
CA HIS A 358 2.30 1.68 7.44
C HIS A 358 2.16 2.63 6.24
N ASP A 359 2.84 3.77 6.27
CA ASP A 359 2.71 4.82 5.24
C ASP A 359 3.10 4.34 3.82
N GLU A 360 4.23 3.65 3.69
CA GLU A 360 4.72 3.18 2.38
C GLU A 360 4.10 1.86 1.90
N THR A 361 3.92 0.87 2.80
CA THR A 361 3.48 -0.47 2.42
C THR A 361 1.96 -0.66 2.50
N GLY A 362 1.24 0.24 3.18
CA GLY A 362 -0.19 0.08 3.44
C GLY A 362 -0.53 -1.05 4.42
N GLU A 363 0.45 -1.71 5.04
CA GLU A 363 0.22 -2.83 5.95
C GLU A 363 -0.42 -2.38 7.27
N LEU A 364 -1.31 -3.21 7.83
CA LEU A 364 -1.94 -2.94 9.12
C LEU A 364 -1.00 -3.27 10.27
N ILE A 365 -0.70 -2.28 11.10
CA ILE A 365 0.27 -2.40 12.19
C ILE A 365 -0.44 -2.67 13.52
N GLY A 366 -1.40 -1.81 13.86
CA GLY A 366 -2.10 -1.89 15.12
C GLY A 366 -3.32 -1.00 15.14
N GLN A 367 -3.86 -0.80 16.33
CA GLN A 367 -5.02 0.02 16.57
C GLN A 367 -4.73 0.95 17.75
N ILE A 368 -5.03 2.23 17.57
CA ILE A 368 -5.15 3.18 18.67
C ILE A 368 -6.50 2.94 19.32
N TRP A 369 -6.46 2.77 20.62
CA TRP A 369 -7.65 2.61 21.45
C TRP A 369 -7.88 3.89 22.22
N GLY A 370 -8.96 4.58 21.86
CA GLY A 370 -9.49 5.68 22.63
C GLY A 370 -10.21 5.19 23.89
N ARG A 371 -9.89 5.74 25.06
CA ARG A 371 -10.62 5.51 26.30
C ARG A 371 -10.98 6.84 26.95
N ASN A 372 -12.06 6.79 27.70
CA ASN A 372 -12.58 7.97 28.37
C ASN A 372 -12.64 7.75 29.87
N VAL A 373 -12.16 8.72 30.64
CA VAL A 373 -12.45 8.87 32.06
C VAL A 373 -13.72 9.72 32.16
N TYR A 374 -14.92 9.13 32.24
CA TYR A 374 -16.16 9.89 32.43
C TYR A 374 -16.79 9.71 33.82
N GLU A 375 -15.97 9.53 34.86
CA GLU A 375 -16.41 9.77 36.23
C GLU A 375 -15.83 11.09 36.74
N GLY A 376 -16.68 12.13 36.76
CA GLY A 376 -16.42 13.39 37.44
C GLY A 376 -15.48 14.36 36.71
N HIS A 377 -16.07 15.46 36.21
CA HIS A 377 -15.43 16.63 35.57
C HIS A 377 -14.92 16.49 34.12
N TRP A 378 -15.35 17.45 33.28
CA TRP A 378 -14.87 17.71 31.91
C TRP A 378 -13.37 18.08 31.82
N GLN A 379 -12.72 18.25 32.96
CA GLN A 379 -11.29 18.53 33.10
C GLN A 379 -10.44 17.25 33.13
N THR A 380 -11.06 16.07 33.23
CA THR A 380 -10.34 14.80 33.41
C THR A 380 -9.80 14.30 32.06
N PRO A 381 -8.51 13.94 31.96
CA PRO A 381 -7.88 13.56 30.68
C PRO A 381 -8.49 12.27 30.10
N ARG A 382 -8.66 12.22 28.78
CA ARG A 382 -9.00 10.98 28.06
C ARG A 382 -7.70 10.23 27.75
N VAL A 383 -7.75 8.90 27.78
CA VAL A 383 -6.54 8.07 27.76
C VAL A 383 -6.51 7.28 26.47
N THR A 384 -5.38 7.28 25.77
CA THR A 384 -5.23 6.50 24.53
C THR A 384 -3.99 5.64 24.61
N TYR A 385 -4.05 4.43 24.07
CA TYR A 385 -2.91 3.54 23.95
C TYR A 385 -2.97 2.80 22.62
N PHE A 386 -1.82 2.33 22.15
CA PHE A 386 -1.71 1.54 20.94
C PHE A 386 -1.52 0.06 21.29
N THR A 387 -2.25 -0.82 20.60
CA THR A 387 -2.00 -2.26 20.64
C THR A 387 -1.66 -2.76 19.25
N HIS A 388 -0.61 -3.56 19.15
CA HIS A 388 -0.20 -4.21 17.91
C HIS A 388 -1.14 -5.37 17.56
N HIS A 389 -1.50 -5.55 16.28
CA HIS A 389 -2.47 -6.59 15.88
C HIS A 389 -2.03 -8.01 16.26
N TRP A 390 -0.74 -8.31 16.23
CA TRP A 390 -0.24 -9.63 16.63
C TRP A 390 -0.45 -9.94 18.12
N ASP A 391 -0.45 -8.93 19.00
CA ASP A 391 -0.77 -9.15 20.42
C ASP A 391 -2.27 -9.41 20.61
N ILE A 392 -3.13 -8.81 19.79
CA ILE A 392 -4.57 -9.10 19.72
C ILE A 392 -4.79 -10.54 19.22
N PHE A 393 -4.07 -10.97 18.18
CA PHE A 393 -4.24 -12.30 17.59
C PHE A 393 -3.81 -13.43 18.52
N ASP A 394 -2.73 -13.20 19.26
CA ASP A 394 -2.35 -14.13 20.31
C ASP A 394 -3.39 -14.19 21.44
N ASP A 395 -3.98 -13.06 21.84
CA ASP A 395 -5.06 -13.03 22.84
C ASP A 395 -6.31 -13.78 22.34
N ILE A 396 -6.70 -13.57 21.06
CA ILE A 396 -7.74 -14.35 20.38
C ILE A 396 -7.43 -15.84 20.46
N LYS A 397 -6.22 -16.25 20.07
CA LYS A 397 -5.83 -17.67 20.04
C LYS A 397 -5.84 -18.33 21.42
N GLU A 398 -5.44 -17.60 22.45
CA GLU A 398 -5.44 -18.11 23.83
C GLU A 398 -6.85 -18.25 24.40
N ARG A 399 -7.75 -17.31 24.09
CA ARG A 399 -9.15 -17.33 24.58
C ARG A 399 -10.07 -18.22 23.77
N TYR A 400 -9.82 -18.31 22.48
CA TYR A 400 -10.64 -19.02 21.50
C TYR A 400 -9.79 -20.06 20.75
N PRO A 401 -9.20 -21.06 21.44
CA PRO A 401 -8.22 -21.97 20.84
C PRO A 401 -8.80 -22.89 19.76
N THR A 402 -10.13 -23.02 19.71
CA THR A 402 -10.85 -23.83 18.72
C THR A 402 -11.22 -23.04 17.46
N LEU A 403 -11.14 -21.70 17.49
CA LEU A 403 -11.38 -20.90 16.30
C LEU A 403 -10.13 -20.91 15.42
N GLU A 404 -10.37 -20.98 14.11
CA GLU A 404 -9.31 -20.68 13.15
C GLU A 404 -8.81 -19.25 13.39
N GLY A 405 -7.49 -19.07 13.31
CA GLY A 405 -6.85 -17.80 13.62
C GLY A 405 -7.31 -16.66 12.69
N PRO A 406 -7.16 -15.41 13.14
CA PRO A 406 -7.58 -14.25 12.38
C PRO A 406 -6.78 -14.11 11.08
N SER A 407 -7.46 -13.79 9.97
CA SER A 407 -6.86 -13.48 8.67
C SER A 407 -7.45 -12.19 8.09
N LEU A 408 -6.65 -11.43 7.34
CA LEU A 408 -7.13 -10.18 6.74
C LEU A 408 -8.03 -10.48 5.54
N ILE A 409 -9.10 -9.71 5.40
CA ILE A 409 -9.98 -9.81 4.23
C ILE A 409 -9.43 -8.92 3.11
N LEU A 410 -9.09 -9.57 1.99
CA LEU A 410 -8.38 -8.96 0.85
C LEU A 410 -9.29 -8.52 -0.31
N LYS A 411 -10.54 -8.99 -0.32
CA LYS A 411 -11.55 -8.67 -1.34
C LYS A 411 -12.95 -8.67 -0.70
N PRO A 412 -13.87 -7.79 -1.12
CA PRO A 412 -15.29 -7.96 -0.85
C PRO A 412 -15.76 -9.28 -1.47
N LYS A 413 -16.49 -10.11 -0.72
CA LYS A 413 -17.07 -11.35 -1.28
C LYS A 413 -18.32 -10.97 -2.07
N ASP A 414 -18.24 -11.14 -3.39
CA ASP A 414 -19.35 -10.86 -4.30
C ASP A 414 -20.37 -12.02 -4.26
N HIS A 415 -21.58 -11.75 -3.77
CA HIS A 415 -22.64 -12.77 -3.65
C HIS A 415 -23.46 -12.86 -4.92
N SER A 416 -22.99 -13.66 -5.88
CA SER A 416 -23.84 -14.20 -6.93
C SER A 416 -23.36 -15.55 -7.47
N SER A 417 -23.45 -16.62 -6.67
CA SER A 417 -23.83 -17.95 -7.16
C SER A 417 -23.82 -18.99 -6.03
N ASN A 418 -25.00 -19.33 -5.52
CA ASN A 418 -25.26 -20.66 -4.98
C ASN A 418 -25.39 -21.64 -6.16
N ASN A 419 -24.56 -22.69 -6.22
CA ASN A 419 -25.03 -24.08 -6.42
C ASN A 419 -23.89 -25.12 -6.49
N VAL A 420 -23.86 -25.97 -5.46
CA VAL A 420 -23.84 -27.45 -5.47
C VAL A 420 -22.80 -28.21 -6.32
N ASN A 421 -21.91 -28.90 -5.60
CA ASN A 421 -21.33 -30.24 -5.83
C ASN A 421 -21.33 -30.81 -7.26
N GLN A 422 -20.14 -31.04 -7.82
CA GLN A 422 -19.79 -32.30 -8.49
C GLN A 422 -18.28 -32.51 -8.46
N LEU A 423 -17.81 -33.30 -7.49
CA LEU A 423 -16.47 -33.87 -7.45
C LEU A 423 -16.62 -35.40 -7.35
N ALA A 424 -16.67 -36.10 -8.48
CA ALA A 424 -16.34 -37.52 -8.56
C ALA A 424 -16.25 -38.00 -10.01
N MET A 425 -15.24 -38.84 -10.27
CA MET A 425 -15.05 -39.75 -11.40
C MET A 425 -14.51 -39.16 -12.72
N MET A 426 -13.21 -39.27 -12.92
CA MET A 426 -12.67 -40.30 -13.82
C MET A 426 -11.13 -40.38 -13.71
N LYS A 427 -10.66 -41.39 -12.99
CA LYS A 427 -9.32 -41.97 -13.17
C LYS A 427 -9.45 -43.10 -14.20
N GLY A 428 -8.54 -43.13 -15.17
CA GLY A 428 -8.26 -44.30 -16.00
C GLY A 428 -8.40 -44.02 -17.48
N PHE A 429 -7.28 -43.83 -18.18
CA PHE A 429 -6.71 -44.86 -19.03
C PHE A 429 -5.25 -44.51 -19.40
N THR A 430 -4.43 -45.54 -19.37
CA THR A 430 -2.97 -45.57 -19.53
C THR A 430 -2.53 -45.62 -20.99
N ASN A 431 -1.35 -45.06 -21.26
CA ASN A 431 -0.31 -45.48 -22.22
C ASN A 431 -0.70 -45.97 -23.62
N SER A 432 -0.14 -45.34 -24.66
CA SER A 432 0.94 -45.93 -25.48
C SER A 432 1.40 -44.99 -26.61
N ALA A 433 2.71 -44.99 -26.84
CA ALA A 433 3.41 -44.26 -27.89
C ALA A 433 3.39 -45.02 -29.23
N GLY A 434 3.51 -44.30 -30.37
CA GLY A 434 4.09 -44.86 -31.59
C GLY A 434 3.57 -44.35 -32.94
N CYS A 435 4.47 -43.69 -33.69
CA CYS A 435 4.67 -43.76 -35.15
C CYS A 435 3.95 -42.80 -36.13
N LEU A 436 4.75 -41.80 -36.55
CA LEU A 436 5.12 -41.36 -37.92
C LEU A 436 4.23 -41.67 -39.16
N ALA A 437 3.95 -40.56 -39.88
CA ALA A 437 4.19 -40.29 -41.31
C ALA A 437 3.49 -41.11 -42.42
N LEU A 438 2.69 -40.43 -43.26
CA LEU A 438 2.92 -40.19 -44.71
C LEU A 438 1.62 -39.70 -45.39
N LEU A 439 1.67 -38.57 -46.11
CA LEU A 439 1.25 -38.42 -47.51
C LEU A 439 1.29 -36.94 -47.93
N ALA A 440 2.28 -36.62 -48.76
CA ALA A 440 2.33 -35.43 -49.60
C ALA A 440 2.18 -35.86 -51.08
N THR A 441 1.91 -34.87 -51.95
CA THR A 441 1.80 -34.86 -53.43
C THR A 441 0.37 -35.00 -53.98
N LEU A 442 -0.17 -34.15 -54.88
CA LEU A 442 0.33 -33.08 -55.76
C LEU A 442 -0.88 -32.26 -56.27
N VAL A 443 -0.86 -30.93 -56.22
CA VAL A 443 -1.36 -30.08 -57.32
C VAL A 443 -0.41 -28.90 -57.47
N SER A 444 0.27 -28.90 -58.61
CA SER A 444 1.22 -27.89 -59.06
C SER A 444 0.54 -26.59 -59.45
N GLY A 445 1.26 -25.48 -59.27
CA GLY A 445 1.17 -24.35 -60.21
C GLY A 445 0.42 -23.13 -59.72
N THR A 446 0.81 -22.57 -58.57
CA THR A 446 0.91 -21.11 -58.47
C THR A 446 2.36 -20.77 -58.23
N ILE A 447 2.86 -19.80 -58.99
CA ILE A 447 4.18 -19.21 -58.77
C ILE A 447 4.14 -18.68 -57.34
N ALA A 448 4.74 -19.42 -56.40
CA ALA A 448 5.01 -18.90 -55.07
C ALA A 448 5.97 -17.73 -55.29
N LEU A 449 5.46 -16.51 -55.18
CA LEU A 449 6.27 -15.38 -54.77
C LEU A 449 7.14 -15.89 -53.61
N PRO A 450 8.45 -15.55 -53.55
CA PRO A 450 9.28 -15.99 -52.44
C PRO A 450 8.52 -15.64 -51.18
N VAL A 451 8.20 -16.64 -50.34
CA VAL A 451 7.60 -16.41 -49.03
C VAL A 451 8.63 -15.56 -48.31
N GLN A 452 8.40 -14.24 -48.34
CA GLN A 452 9.30 -13.29 -47.75
C GLN A 452 9.25 -13.59 -46.27
N ASP A 453 10.34 -14.06 -45.69
CA ASP A 453 10.37 -14.37 -44.27
C ASP A 453 9.87 -13.15 -43.48
N ALA A 454 8.91 -13.38 -42.60
CA ALA A 454 8.30 -12.32 -41.81
C ALA A 454 9.39 -11.53 -41.07
N PRO A 455 9.38 -10.19 -41.15
CA PRO A 455 10.41 -9.37 -40.53
C PRO A 455 10.46 -9.62 -39.02
N LEU A 456 11.69 -9.65 -38.49
CA LEU A 456 11.93 -9.83 -37.07
C LEU A 456 11.78 -8.52 -36.32
N ARG A 457 11.05 -8.56 -35.22
CA ARG A 457 11.13 -7.57 -34.16
C ARG A 457 12.24 -8.00 -33.20
N VAL A 458 13.24 -7.16 -33.00
CA VAL A 458 14.50 -7.58 -32.35
C VAL A 458 14.78 -6.86 -31.04
N GLU A 459 15.55 -7.49 -30.17
CA GLU A 459 15.90 -6.91 -28.87
C GLU A 459 16.83 -5.69 -29.03
N TRP A 460 16.62 -4.64 -28.24
CA TRP A 460 17.33 -3.36 -28.35
C TRP A 460 18.87 -3.48 -28.36
N ARG A 461 19.45 -4.38 -27.56
CA ARG A 461 20.90 -4.60 -27.48
C ARG A 461 21.47 -5.28 -28.72
N SER A 462 20.64 -5.96 -29.51
CA SER A 462 21.07 -6.57 -30.78
C SER A 462 21.23 -5.55 -31.92
N LEU A 463 20.66 -4.35 -31.77
CA LEU A 463 20.77 -3.30 -32.77
C LEU A 463 22.16 -2.66 -32.78
N SER A 464 22.65 -2.37 -33.98
CA SER A 464 23.82 -1.50 -34.16
C SER A 464 23.50 -0.08 -33.71
N SER A 465 24.52 0.69 -33.32
CA SER A 465 24.36 2.12 -32.96
C SER A 465 23.66 2.93 -34.06
N ALA A 466 23.92 2.62 -35.35
CA ALA A 466 23.25 3.25 -36.48
C ALA A 466 21.75 2.93 -36.52
N ALA A 467 21.36 1.68 -36.27
CA ALA A 467 19.95 1.27 -36.23
C ALA A 467 19.21 1.90 -35.03
N LYS A 468 19.86 1.98 -33.85
CA LYS A 468 19.31 2.69 -32.68
C LYS A 468 19.06 4.17 -32.97
N ALA A 469 20.03 4.82 -33.62
CA ALA A 469 19.90 6.23 -34.02
C ALA A 469 18.79 6.44 -35.06
N ASP A 470 18.64 5.53 -36.03
CA ASP A 470 17.57 5.58 -37.03
C ASP A 470 16.17 5.49 -36.38
N TYR A 471 16.01 4.59 -35.40
CA TYR A 471 14.77 4.49 -34.61
C TYR A 471 14.46 5.79 -33.86
N ILE A 472 15.42 6.29 -33.07
CA ILE A 472 15.27 7.52 -32.28
C ILE A 472 14.97 8.72 -33.19
N SER A 473 15.61 8.81 -34.36
CA SER A 473 15.34 9.85 -35.35
C SER A 473 13.91 9.78 -35.88
N ALA A 474 13.38 8.59 -36.12
CA ALA A 474 11.99 8.42 -36.57
C ALA A 474 10.99 8.84 -35.48
N VAL A 475 11.25 8.54 -34.20
CA VAL A 475 10.41 9.02 -33.08
C VAL A 475 10.38 10.55 -33.03
N LYS A 476 11.55 11.18 -33.08
CA LYS A 476 11.66 12.66 -33.09
C LYS A 476 11.02 13.28 -34.33
N CYS A 477 11.02 12.58 -35.46
CA CYS A 477 10.30 13.02 -36.66
C CYS A 477 8.79 13.08 -36.42
N LEU A 478 8.18 12.09 -35.75
CA LEU A 478 6.75 12.13 -35.42
C LEU A 478 6.42 13.32 -34.50
N ASP A 479 7.31 13.70 -33.60
CA ASP A 479 7.10 14.89 -32.77
C ASP A 479 7.17 16.21 -33.56
N GLY A 480 7.79 16.21 -34.74
CA GLY A 480 7.81 17.35 -35.66
C GLY A 480 6.63 17.43 -36.65
N LEU A 481 5.78 16.41 -36.70
CA LEU A 481 4.63 16.35 -37.61
C LEU A 481 3.34 16.84 -36.90
N PRO A 482 2.35 17.38 -37.62
CA PRO A 482 1.07 17.76 -37.04
C PRO A 482 0.22 16.53 -36.68
N SER A 483 -0.64 16.67 -35.67
CA SER A 483 -1.66 15.67 -35.31
C SER A 483 -2.48 15.19 -36.52
N LYS A 484 -2.76 13.89 -36.58
CA LYS A 484 -3.68 13.30 -37.57
C LYS A 484 -5.13 13.23 -37.10
N ILE A 485 -5.37 13.37 -35.80
CA ILE A 485 -6.71 13.34 -35.19
C ILE A 485 -7.23 14.74 -34.84
N GLY A 486 -6.54 15.79 -35.30
CA GLY A 486 -6.99 17.19 -35.20
C GLY A 486 -6.68 17.86 -33.86
N LEU A 487 -5.68 17.38 -33.12
CA LEU A 487 -5.17 18.02 -31.91
C LEU A 487 -4.23 19.17 -32.26
N GLU A 488 -4.07 20.13 -31.35
CA GLU A 488 -3.09 21.23 -31.48
C GLU A 488 -1.64 20.79 -31.17
N THR A 489 -1.45 19.52 -30.84
CA THR A 489 -0.17 18.90 -30.49
C THR A 489 0.43 18.12 -31.67
N SER A 490 1.62 17.55 -31.49
CA SER A 490 2.32 16.80 -32.56
C SER A 490 1.67 15.45 -32.88
N ARG A 491 2.06 14.85 -34.01
CA ARG A 491 1.66 13.50 -34.43
C ARG A 491 2.03 12.45 -33.39
N TYR A 492 3.17 12.61 -32.73
CA TYR A 492 3.56 11.74 -31.61
C TYR A 492 2.58 11.84 -30.43
N ASN A 493 2.09 13.04 -30.14
CA ASN A 493 1.18 13.31 -29.02
C ASN A 493 -0.25 12.77 -29.25
N ASP A 494 -0.62 12.36 -30.47
CA ASP A 494 -1.87 11.62 -30.70
C ASP A 494 -1.93 10.28 -29.94
N PHE A 495 -0.78 9.62 -29.77
CA PHE A 495 -0.68 8.31 -29.11
C PHE A 495 -1.00 8.37 -27.61
N PRO A 496 -0.33 9.20 -26.77
CA PRO A 496 -0.67 9.32 -25.36
C PRO A 496 -2.09 9.84 -25.14
N TYR A 497 -2.59 10.72 -26.01
CA TYR A 497 -3.97 11.20 -25.94
C TYR A 497 -4.99 10.05 -26.09
N VAL A 498 -4.86 9.27 -27.17
CA VAL A 498 -5.79 8.15 -27.45
C VAL A 498 -5.73 7.08 -26.37
N HIS A 499 -4.52 6.74 -25.91
CA HIS A 499 -4.32 5.78 -24.84
C HIS A 499 -5.00 6.22 -23.52
N ALA A 500 -4.84 7.48 -23.14
CA ALA A 500 -5.45 8.02 -21.93
C ALA A 500 -6.99 8.03 -22.00
N GLN A 501 -7.56 8.35 -23.17
CA GLN A 501 -9.01 8.36 -23.39
C GLN A 501 -9.64 6.97 -23.33
N LEU A 502 -8.89 5.95 -23.75
CA LEU A 502 -9.35 4.57 -23.82
C LEU A 502 -8.96 3.74 -22.61
N ASN A 503 -8.33 4.34 -21.58
CA ASN A 503 -7.73 3.61 -20.45
C ASN A 503 -8.63 2.53 -19.83
N ASN A 504 -9.92 2.82 -19.64
CA ASN A 504 -10.89 1.89 -19.07
C ASN A 504 -11.31 0.77 -20.03
N GLU A 505 -11.19 0.99 -21.35
CA GLU A 505 -11.59 0.06 -22.41
C GLU A 505 -10.44 -0.88 -22.82
N ILE A 506 -9.21 -0.60 -22.36
CA ILE A 506 -7.98 -1.29 -22.81
C ILE A 506 -7.13 -1.87 -21.68
N HIS A 507 -7.39 -1.55 -20.41
CA HIS A 507 -6.69 -2.12 -19.25
C HIS A 507 -7.59 -2.96 -18.36
N PHE A 508 -7.03 -4.03 -17.81
CA PHE A 508 -7.70 -5.03 -16.99
C PHE A 508 -8.93 -5.62 -17.67
N VAL A 509 -8.89 -5.76 -18.99
CA VAL A 509 -9.98 -6.28 -19.83
C VAL A 509 -9.42 -7.23 -20.88
N ALA A 510 -10.29 -8.01 -21.52
CA ALA A 510 -9.90 -8.95 -22.58
C ALA A 510 -9.22 -8.25 -23.78
N GLN A 511 -9.53 -6.98 -24.01
CA GLN A 511 -8.94 -6.16 -25.07
C GLN A 511 -7.47 -5.83 -24.84
N PHE A 512 -6.94 -5.96 -23.62
CA PHE A 512 -5.59 -5.50 -23.26
C PHE A 512 -4.51 -5.92 -24.26
N LEU A 513 -4.29 -7.22 -24.44
CA LEU A 513 -3.26 -7.73 -25.35
C LEU A 513 -3.54 -7.41 -26.83
N PRO A 514 -4.73 -7.70 -27.41
CA PRO A 514 -4.99 -7.42 -28.82
C PRO A 514 -4.97 -5.91 -29.14
N TRP A 515 -5.47 -5.06 -28.25
CA TRP A 515 -5.45 -3.61 -28.45
C TRP A 515 -4.02 -3.07 -28.46
N HIS A 516 -3.18 -3.46 -27.49
CA HIS A 516 -1.79 -2.99 -27.43
C HIS A 516 -0.93 -3.53 -28.59
N ARG A 517 -1.18 -4.77 -29.05
CA ARG A 517 -0.56 -5.29 -30.29
C ARG A 517 -0.90 -4.40 -31.48
N TYR A 518 -2.17 -4.04 -31.63
CA TYR A 518 -2.60 -3.16 -32.71
C TYR A 518 -2.03 -1.74 -32.57
N PHE A 519 -2.02 -1.20 -31.37
CA PHE A 519 -1.48 0.13 -31.05
C PHE A 519 0.01 0.25 -31.41
N VAL A 520 0.81 -0.75 -31.05
CA VAL A 520 2.24 -0.84 -31.45
C VAL A 520 2.39 -0.94 -32.97
N HIS A 521 1.51 -1.68 -33.65
CA HIS A 521 1.55 -1.77 -35.11
C HIS A 521 1.17 -0.46 -35.80
N ILE A 522 0.18 0.29 -35.27
CA ILE A 522 -0.17 1.63 -35.76
C ILE A 522 1.02 2.59 -35.59
N TYR A 523 1.71 2.52 -34.45
CA TYR A 523 2.91 3.30 -34.20
C TYR A 523 4.06 2.93 -35.14
N GLU A 524 4.32 1.64 -35.33
CA GLU A 524 5.32 1.15 -36.29
C GLU A 524 5.02 1.65 -37.71
N THR A 525 3.75 1.58 -38.13
CA THR A 525 3.30 2.07 -39.43
C THR A 525 3.53 3.57 -39.56
N ALA A 526 3.25 4.36 -38.53
CA ALA A 526 3.52 5.80 -38.53
C ALA A 526 5.03 6.09 -38.68
N LEU A 527 5.89 5.36 -37.96
CA LEU A 527 7.35 5.51 -38.11
C LEU A 527 7.81 5.19 -39.55
N ARG A 528 7.27 4.13 -40.15
CA ARG A 528 7.65 3.68 -41.51
C ARG A 528 7.14 4.61 -42.59
N ASP A 529 5.85 4.94 -42.55
CA ASP A 529 5.18 5.65 -43.65
C ASP A 529 5.37 7.16 -43.58
N GLU A 530 5.41 7.72 -42.37
CA GLU A 530 5.50 9.17 -42.16
C GLU A 530 6.94 9.63 -41.96
N CYS A 531 7.75 8.79 -41.30
CA CYS A 531 9.14 9.10 -40.94
C CYS A 531 10.19 8.23 -41.65
N LYS A 532 9.76 7.40 -42.62
CA LYS A 532 10.64 6.61 -43.50
C LYS A 532 11.55 5.64 -42.74
N TYR A 533 11.14 5.21 -41.54
CA TYR A 533 11.90 4.24 -40.76
C TYR A 533 11.99 2.90 -41.49
N LYS A 534 13.20 2.35 -41.64
CA LYS A 534 13.42 1.08 -42.34
C LYS A 534 13.91 -0.03 -41.43
N GLY A 535 14.33 0.31 -40.21
CA GLY A 535 14.80 -0.67 -39.24
C GLY A 535 13.71 -1.64 -38.78
N PRO A 536 14.10 -2.69 -38.04
CA PRO A 536 13.16 -3.56 -37.37
C PRO A 536 12.45 -2.81 -36.24
N MET A 537 11.20 -3.16 -35.95
CA MET A 537 10.62 -2.76 -34.66
C MET A 537 11.40 -3.45 -33.55
N THR A 538 11.52 -2.82 -32.38
CA THR A 538 12.41 -3.30 -31.33
C THR A 538 11.72 -3.38 -29.98
N TYR A 539 12.16 -4.32 -29.15
CA TYR A 539 11.69 -4.50 -27.78
C TYR A 539 12.81 -4.31 -26.78
N TRP A 540 12.44 -3.86 -25.58
CA TRP A 540 13.31 -3.87 -24.42
C TRP A 540 13.06 -5.16 -23.64
N ASP A 541 14.02 -6.09 -23.68
CA ASP A 541 13.95 -7.27 -22.83
C ASP A 541 14.40 -6.92 -21.41
N TRP A 542 13.45 -6.46 -20.62
CA TRP A 542 13.64 -6.09 -19.22
C TRP A 542 13.93 -7.29 -18.32
N THR A 543 13.72 -8.54 -18.77
CA THR A 543 14.11 -9.73 -18.00
C THR A 543 15.63 -9.83 -17.84
N LEU A 544 16.38 -9.22 -18.76
CA LEU A 544 17.84 -9.13 -18.70
C LEU A 544 18.33 -8.05 -17.72
N ASP A 545 17.44 -7.21 -17.21
CA ASP A 545 17.74 -6.11 -16.28
C ASP A 545 17.03 -6.29 -14.93
N SER A 546 16.51 -7.48 -14.62
CA SER A 546 15.72 -7.71 -13.40
C SER A 546 16.51 -7.58 -12.11
N GLU A 547 17.84 -7.59 -12.15
CA GLU A 547 18.67 -7.30 -10.97
C GLU A 547 18.75 -5.79 -10.69
N ASP A 548 18.79 -4.98 -11.75
CA ASP A 548 18.92 -3.53 -11.67
C ASP A 548 18.48 -2.89 -13.00
N MET A 549 17.20 -2.50 -13.07
CA MET A 549 16.60 -1.90 -14.25
C MET A 549 17.37 -0.66 -14.73
N SER A 550 17.88 0.14 -13.78
CA SER A 550 18.56 1.41 -14.07
C SER A 550 19.86 1.25 -14.87
N LYS A 551 20.46 0.05 -14.85
CA LYS A 551 21.66 -0.30 -15.61
C LYS A 551 21.38 -0.74 -17.05
N SER A 552 20.11 -0.83 -17.44
CA SER A 552 19.76 -1.27 -18.79
C SER A 552 20.41 -0.39 -19.85
N PRO A 553 21.01 -0.96 -20.91
CA PRO A 553 21.58 -0.18 -22.02
C PRO A 553 20.55 0.70 -22.76
N VAL A 554 19.25 0.48 -22.55
CA VAL A 554 18.20 1.37 -23.08
C VAL A 554 18.31 2.77 -22.45
N PHE A 555 18.71 2.87 -21.19
CA PHE A 555 18.89 4.12 -20.45
C PHE A 555 20.26 4.77 -20.64
N SER A 556 21.00 4.40 -21.71
CA SER A 556 22.29 5.03 -22.02
C SER A 556 22.13 6.55 -22.10
N ASN A 557 23.15 7.27 -21.62
CA ASN A 557 23.23 8.73 -21.72
C ASN A 557 23.67 9.21 -23.11
N ASP A 558 23.90 8.30 -24.07
CA ASP A 558 24.27 8.65 -25.43
C ASP A 558 23.14 9.40 -26.15
N THR A 559 23.47 10.60 -26.63
CA THR A 559 22.51 11.53 -27.24
C THR A 559 21.89 11.07 -28.55
N ASN A 560 22.40 10.01 -29.17
CA ASN A 560 21.90 9.47 -30.43
C ASN A 560 21.26 8.08 -30.28
N THR A 561 21.66 7.32 -29.26
CA THR A 561 21.36 5.89 -29.15
C THR A 561 20.80 5.47 -27.80
N GLY A 562 20.63 6.37 -26.85
CA GLY A 562 20.07 6.07 -25.53
C GLY A 562 18.78 6.84 -25.26
N PHE A 563 17.88 6.25 -24.47
CA PHE A 563 16.62 6.88 -24.09
C PHE A 563 16.77 7.88 -22.92
N GLY A 564 17.98 8.04 -22.36
CA GLY A 564 18.23 8.81 -21.13
C GLY A 564 17.91 8.01 -19.88
N GLY A 565 18.44 8.42 -18.73
CA GLY A 565 18.30 7.74 -17.44
C GLY A 565 17.17 8.29 -16.57
N ASN A 566 17.39 8.29 -15.26
CA ASN A 566 16.46 8.81 -14.26
C ASN A 566 16.35 10.35 -14.36
N GLY A 567 15.23 10.90 -13.88
CA GLY A 567 15.02 12.34 -13.82
C GLY A 567 15.88 13.06 -12.78
N LEU A 568 16.05 14.38 -12.96
CA LEU A 568 16.67 15.27 -11.98
C LEU A 568 16.05 15.09 -10.58
N ASN A 569 16.87 15.21 -9.53
CA ASN A 569 16.49 15.11 -8.12
C ASN A 569 16.02 13.73 -7.62
N GLY A 570 16.04 12.68 -8.46
CA GLY A 570 15.98 11.24 -8.11
C GLY A 570 15.04 10.81 -6.97
N GLY A 571 14.03 9.99 -7.31
CA GLY A 571 13.17 9.29 -6.34
C GLY A 571 11.76 9.04 -6.88
N TRP A 572 11.06 8.04 -6.34
CA TRP A 572 9.70 7.72 -6.77
C TRP A 572 8.72 8.85 -6.42
N VAL A 573 7.89 9.23 -7.40
CA VAL A 573 6.83 10.23 -7.23
C VAL A 573 5.49 9.54 -7.42
N PRO A 574 4.56 9.66 -6.45
CA PRO A 574 3.23 9.12 -6.60
C PRO A 574 2.51 9.71 -7.81
N PRO A 575 1.64 8.94 -8.50
CA PRO A 575 0.94 9.37 -9.71
C PRO A 575 0.00 10.57 -9.48
N THR A 576 -0.32 10.86 -8.22
CA THR A 576 -1.30 11.85 -7.77
C THR A 576 -0.72 13.25 -7.55
N ARG A 577 0.58 13.49 -7.82
CA ARG A 577 1.20 14.81 -7.58
C ARG A 577 1.00 15.79 -8.74
N PRO A 578 0.41 16.98 -8.51
CA PRO A 578 0.21 18.00 -9.53
C PRO A 578 1.45 18.88 -9.79
N ASN A 579 2.68 18.34 -9.83
CA ASN A 579 3.86 19.16 -10.15
C ASN A 579 4.81 18.52 -11.19
N PRO A 580 4.47 18.60 -12.49
CA PRO A 580 5.20 17.97 -13.60
C PRO A 580 6.52 18.65 -14.01
N LEU A 581 7.17 19.43 -13.13
CA LEU A 581 8.29 20.33 -13.50
C LEU A 581 9.63 20.06 -12.79
N ILE A 582 9.78 18.96 -12.06
CA ILE A 582 10.94 18.76 -11.15
C ILE A 582 11.80 17.52 -11.39
N MET A 583 11.41 16.60 -12.29
CA MET A 583 12.12 15.33 -12.55
C MET A 583 12.43 15.07 -14.04
N CYS A 584 12.87 16.10 -14.74
CA CYS A 584 13.22 15.99 -16.16
C CYS A 584 14.36 15.00 -16.39
N VAL A 585 14.24 14.16 -17.42
CA VAL A 585 15.36 13.43 -18.02
C VAL A 585 16.36 14.46 -18.57
N ILE A 586 17.64 14.32 -18.23
CA ILE A 586 18.68 15.32 -18.58
C ILE A 586 19.78 14.79 -19.51
N ASP A 587 19.72 13.52 -19.86
CA ASP A 587 20.71 12.85 -20.69
C ASP A 587 20.05 11.96 -21.75
N GLY A 588 20.86 11.33 -22.60
CA GLY A 588 20.38 10.55 -23.72
C GLY A 588 19.69 11.41 -24.80
N ALA A 589 19.05 10.73 -25.74
CA ALA A 589 18.45 11.38 -26.90
C ALA A 589 17.20 12.20 -26.57
N PHE A 590 16.55 11.95 -25.43
CA PHE A 590 15.29 12.59 -25.04
C PHE A 590 15.44 13.62 -23.91
N ALA A 591 16.65 14.04 -23.55
CA ALA A 591 16.90 15.06 -22.52
C ALA A 591 16.13 16.39 -22.71
N ASN A 592 15.87 16.77 -23.96
CA ASN A 592 15.12 18.00 -24.30
C ASN A 592 13.77 17.67 -24.96
N PHE A 593 13.25 16.47 -24.75
CA PHE A 593 11.97 16.05 -25.31
C PHE A 593 10.82 16.66 -24.50
N THR A 594 9.89 17.30 -25.19
CA THR A 594 8.72 17.94 -24.57
C THR A 594 7.51 17.04 -24.80
N VAL A 595 6.86 16.62 -23.73
CA VAL A 595 5.63 15.81 -23.76
C VAL A 595 4.43 16.72 -23.46
N SER A 596 3.26 16.39 -24.01
CA SER A 596 2.15 17.35 -24.03
C SER A 596 1.04 17.11 -23.00
N TYR A 597 0.94 15.92 -22.40
CA TYR A 597 -0.25 15.56 -21.61
C TYR A 597 0.08 15.16 -20.18
N TYR A 598 -0.71 15.68 -19.24
CA TYR A 598 -0.80 15.13 -17.89
C TYR A 598 -2.25 14.73 -17.67
N THR A 599 -2.53 13.44 -17.48
CA THR A 599 -3.90 12.88 -17.55
C THR A 599 -4.57 13.23 -18.88
N THR A 600 -5.75 13.86 -18.89
CA THR A 600 -6.42 14.30 -20.13
C THR A 600 -6.17 15.77 -20.46
N THR A 601 -5.33 16.48 -19.69
CA THR A 601 -5.08 17.92 -19.87
C THR A 601 -3.78 18.15 -20.65
N ALA A 602 -3.85 19.00 -21.67
CA ALA A 602 -2.66 19.48 -22.36
C ALA A 602 -1.86 20.40 -21.43
N LEU A 603 -0.73 19.89 -20.94
CA LEU A 603 0.18 20.59 -20.06
C LEU A 603 1.60 20.27 -20.50
N PRO A 604 2.20 21.03 -21.42
CA PRO A 604 3.54 20.77 -21.93
C PRO A 604 4.59 20.77 -20.81
N HIS A 605 5.42 19.74 -20.77
CA HIS A 605 6.50 19.59 -19.80
C HIS A 605 7.67 18.78 -20.37
N CYS A 606 8.80 18.79 -19.67
CA CYS A 606 9.92 17.90 -20.01
C CYS A 606 9.53 16.44 -19.76
N LEU A 607 10.09 15.50 -20.52
CA LEU A 607 9.95 14.08 -20.22
C LEU A 607 10.43 13.80 -18.78
N ASN A 608 9.54 13.32 -17.92
CA ASN A 608 9.83 13.04 -16.53
C ASN A 608 10.05 11.54 -16.30
N ARG A 609 11.07 11.19 -15.50
CA ARG A 609 11.25 9.84 -14.97
C ARG A 609 11.59 9.89 -13.49
N GLY A 610 11.10 8.91 -12.75
CA GLY A 610 11.33 8.80 -11.32
C GLY A 610 11.47 7.35 -10.98
N PHE A 611 12.67 6.79 -11.22
CA PHE A 611 12.89 5.36 -11.07
C PHE A 611 12.50 4.93 -9.66
N ASN A 612 11.58 3.98 -9.59
CA ASN A 612 11.11 3.37 -8.36
C ASN A 612 12.02 2.19 -8.04
N ASP A 613 12.91 2.32 -7.06
CA ASP A 613 13.78 1.23 -6.65
C ASP A 613 13.04 0.10 -5.91
N GLY A 614 11.70 0.15 -5.83
CA GLY A 614 10.82 -0.87 -5.29
C GLY A 614 10.32 -0.52 -3.89
N ILE A 615 9.13 -1.01 -3.53
CA ILE A 615 8.50 -0.80 -2.22
C ILE A 615 8.62 -2.09 -1.37
N GLY A 616 8.95 -1.97 -0.09
CA GLY A 616 9.00 -3.12 0.84
C GLY A 616 10.23 -4.02 0.67
N VAL A 617 10.03 -5.36 0.62
CA VAL A 617 11.13 -6.36 0.56
C VAL A 617 11.96 -6.32 -0.73
N ASN A 618 11.49 -5.58 -1.75
CA ASN A 618 12.17 -5.39 -3.03
C ASN A 618 12.85 -4.02 -3.16
N ALA A 619 12.99 -3.26 -2.07
CA ALA A 619 13.71 -1.99 -2.07
C ALA A 619 15.16 -2.20 -2.54
N GLY A 620 15.56 -1.53 -3.61
CA GLY A 620 16.82 -1.70 -4.32
C GLY A 620 16.79 -2.62 -5.55
N LEU A 621 15.62 -3.13 -5.97
CA LEU A 621 15.49 -4.08 -7.09
C LEU A 621 14.58 -3.59 -8.24
N TYR A 622 14.02 -2.38 -8.18
CA TYR A 622 13.11 -1.86 -9.21
C TYR A 622 11.92 -2.78 -9.53
N GLU A 623 11.44 -3.55 -8.54
CA GLU A 623 10.43 -4.61 -8.72
C GLU A 623 10.87 -5.80 -9.59
N GLY A 624 12.19 -5.99 -9.75
CA GLY A 624 12.84 -7.04 -10.54
C GLY A 624 12.26 -8.45 -10.42
N GLY A 625 11.84 -8.86 -9.23
CA GLY A 625 11.21 -10.16 -9.01
C GLY A 625 9.87 -10.36 -9.73
N LEU A 626 9.19 -9.29 -10.14
CA LEU A 626 7.93 -9.35 -10.90
C LEU A 626 8.16 -9.53 -12.41
N TYR A 627 9.39 -9.36 -12.87
CA TYR A 627 9.74 -9.44 -14.28
C TYR A 627 11.06 -10.18 -14.55
N SER A 628 11.50 -11.01 -13.59
CA SER A 628 12.64 -11.90 -13.76
C SER A 628 12.35 -13.02 -14.77
N PRO A 629 13.38 -13.66 -15.36
CA PRO A 629 13.21 -14.79 -16.25
C PRO A 629 12.34 -15.91 -15.65
N GLU A 630 12.53 -16.22 -14.36
CA GLU A 630 11.75 -17.24 -13.63
C GLU A 630 10.28 -16.86 -13.53
N LYS A 631 10.00 -15.59 -13.24
CA LYS A 631 8.63 -15.09 -13.15
C LYS A 631 7.91 -15.19 -14.48
N ILE A 632 8.59 -14.84 -15.57
CA ILE A 632 8.03 -14.93 -16.93
C ILE A 632 7.80 -16.38 -17.36
N SER A 633 8.76 -17.29 -17.12
CA SER A 633 8.57 -18.72 -17.40
C SER A 633 7.36 -19.26 -16.63
N GLY A 634 7.25 -18.92 -15.35
CA GLY A 634 6.12 -19.31 -14.52
C GLY A 634 4.78 -18.84 -15.06
N ILE A 635 4.68 -17.58 -15.53
CA ILE A 635 3.44 -17.06 -16.15
C ILE A 635 3.09 -17.85 -17.41
N ILE A 636 4.06 -18.09 -18.30
CA ILE A 636 3.83 -18.80 -19.58
C ILE A 636 3.40 -20.27 -19.35
N GLU A 637 4.03 -20.94 -18.39
CA GLU A 637 3.82 -22.36 -18.11
C GLU A 637 2.52 -22.63 -17.34
N THR A 638 2.18 -21.76 -16.38
CA THR A 638 1.05 -22.01 -15.45
C THR A 638 -0.28 -21.40 -15.91
N SER A 639 -0.25 -20.47 -16.87
CA SER A 639 -1.48 -19.85 -17.39
C SER A 639 -2.14 -20.74 -18.44
N GLY A 640 -3.21 -21.43 -18.02
CA GLY A 640 -3.93 -22.38 -18.86
C GLY A 640 -4.87 -21.78 -19.91
N ASN A 641 -5.23 -20.50 -19.81
CA ASN A 641 -6.10 -19.80 -20.76
C ASN A 641 -5.75 -18.30 -20.86
N PHE A 642 -6.31 -17.62 -21.86
CA PHE A 642 -6.03 -16.22 -22.16
C PHE A 642 -6.30 -15.31 -20.96
N SER A 643 -7.45 -15.42 -20.30
CA SER A 643 -7.81 -14.55 -19.18
C SER A 643 -6.79 -14.63 -18.03
N THR A 644 -6.35 -15.83 -17.65
CA THR A 644 -5.33 -16.01 -16.61
C THR A 644 -3.98 -15.45 -17.05
N PHE A 645 -3.59 -15.69 -18.30
CA PHE A 645 -2.33 -15.20 -18.86
C PHE A 645 -2.29 -13.67 -18.93
N ALA A 646 -3.30 -13.05 -19.54
CA ALA A 646 -3.41 -11.59 -19.69
C ALA A 646 -3.42 -10.90 -18.32
N THR A 647 -4.21 -11.41 -17.37
CA THR A 647 -4.28 -10.86 -16.01
C THR A 647 -2.95 -10.95 -15.27
N ALA A 648 -2.24 -12.09 -15.39
CA ALA A 648 -0.95 -12.30 -14.74
C ALA A 648 0.15 -11.43 -15.35
N LEU A 649 0.13 -11.24 -16.68
CA LEU A 649 1.07 -10.37 -17.37
C LEU A 649 0.83 -8.89 -17.03
N GLU A 650 -0.44 -8.46 -17.00
CA GLU A 650 -0.83 -7.08 -16.72
C GLU A 650 -0.55 -6.66 -15.27
N ASN A 651 -0.91 -7.50 -14.29
CA ASN A 651 -0.67 -7.24 -12.85
C ASN A 651 0.78 -7.48 -12.42
N GLY A 652 1.55 -8.23 -13.21
CA GLY A 652 2.94 -8.54 -12.89
C GLY A 652 3.89 -7.63 -13.67
N PRO A 653 4.57 -8.17 -14.69
CA PRO A 653 5.66 -7.46 -15.36
C PRO A 653 5.24 -6.16 -16.08
N HIS A 654 4.02 -6.07 -16.64
CA HIS A 654 3.54 -4.85 -17.27
C HIS A 654 3.48 -3.69 -16.26
N GLY A 655 2.69 -3.86 -15.19
CA GLY A 655 2.56 -2.86 -14.13
C GLY A 655 3.89 -2.57 -13.43
N ALA A 656 4.74 -3.59 -13.27
CA ALA A 656 6.04 -3.45 -12.63
C ALA A 656 6.98 -2.53 -13.42
N ILE A 657 7.04 -2.62 -14.76
CA ILE A 657 7.92 -1.75 -15.56
C ILE A 657 7.40 -0.31 -15.61
N HIS A 658 6.08 -0.11 -15.74
CA HIS A 658 5.48 1.22 -15.62
C HIS A 658 5.80 1.85 -14.25
N SER A 659 5.74 1.04 -13.18
CA SER A 659 6.07 1.46 -11.81
C SER A 659 7.56 1.73 -11.63
N ALA A 660 8.42 0.85 -12.14
CA ALA A 660 9.86 0.90 -12.00
C ALA A 660 10.49 2.13 -12.68
N VAL A 661 10.00 2.53 -13.85
CA VAL A 661 10.46 3.75 -14.53
C VAL A 661 9.81 5.01 -13.94
N GLY A 662 8.52 4.93 -13.59
CA GLY A 662 7.78 6.03 -13.02
C GLY A 662 7.65 7.24 -13.95
N GLY A 663 7.32 8.40 -13.39
CA GLY A 663 7.18 9.64 -14.16
C GLY A 663 6.13 9.53 -15.26
N ASP A 664 6.50 9.97 -16.47
CA ASP A 664 5.62 9.93 -17.64
C ASP A 664 5.31 8.52 -18.13
N LEU A 665 6.07 7.50 -17.74
CA LEU A 665 5.75 6.11 -18.09
C LEU A 665 4.70 5.50 -17.15
N PHE A 666 4.33 6.12 -16.03
CA PHE A 666 3.37 5.55 -15.07
C PHE A 666 1.87 5.74 -15.42
N PRO A 667 1.38 6.98 -15.65
CA PRO A 667 -0.06 7.25 -15.73
C PRO A 667 -0.70 6.70 -17.01
N SER A 668 -2.02 6.89 -17.18
CA SER A 668 -2.72 6.55 -18.42
C SER A 668 -2.21 7.30 -19.66
N THR A 669 -1.40 8.35 -19.49
CA THR A 669 -0.62 9.01 -20.55
C THR A 669 0.75 8.38 -20.77
N SER A 670 0.98 7.13 -20.33
CA SER A 670 2.27 6.44 -20.42
C SER A 670 2.98 6.47 -21.78
N PRO A 671 2.28 6.53 -22.94
CA PRO A 671 2.94 6.73 -24.23
C PRO A 671 3.59 8.10 -24.42
N ASN A 672 3.52 9.02 -23.44
CA ASN A 672 4.35 10.24 -23.41
C ASN A 672 5.84 9.88 -23.43
N ASP A 673 6.22 8.80 -22.73
CA ASP A 673 7.58 8.31 -22.73
C ASP A 673 7.79 7.37 -23.94
N PRO A 674 8.73 7.69 -24.86
CA PRO A 674 9.05 6.83 -26.01
C PRO A 674 9.40 5.38 -25.64
N LEU A 675 9.85 5.14 -24.40
CA LEU A 675 10.15 3.81 -23.89
C LEU A 675 8.92 2.90 -23.81
N PHE A 676 7.70 3.47 -23.74
CA PHE A 676 6.42 2.75 -23.78
C PHE A 676 6.36 1.75 -24.92
N PHE A 677 6.77 2.15 -26.13
CA PHE A 677 6.64 1.29 -27.30
C PHE A 677 7.61 0.10 -27.24
N LEU A 678 8.82 0.27 -26.71
CA LEU A 678 9.75 -0.85 -26.50
C LEU A 678 9.24 -1.81 -25.41
N HIS A 679 8.63 -1.27 -24.35
CA HIS A 679 7.98 -2.07 -23.31
C HIS A 679 6.83 -2.90 -23.87
N HIS A 680 5.91 -2.29 -24.63
CA HIS A 680 4.75 -3.01 -25.17
C HIS A 680 5.08 -3.95 -26.33
N VAL A 681 6.19 -3.76 -27.06
CA VAL A 681 6.67 -4.77 -28.02
C VAL A 681 7.17 -6.02 -27.27
N GLN A 682 7.74 -5.88 -26.07
CA GLN A 682 8.09 -7.02 -25.20
C GLN A 682 6.84 -7.69 -24.62
N ILE A 683 5.82 -6.92 -24.20
CA ILE A 683 4.52 -7.49 -23.79
C ILE A 683 3.91 -8.32 -24.92
N ASP A 684 3.91 -7.79 -26.14
CA ASP A 684 3.43 -8.50 -27.33
C ASP A 684 4.24 -9.77 -27.63
N ARG A 685 5.57 -9.72 -27.47
CA ARG A 685 6.46 -10.88 -27.60
C ARG A 685 6.10 -11.99 -26.62
N LEU A 686 5.84 -11.65 -25.36
CA LEU A 686 5.47 -12.63 -24.33
C LEU A 686 4.11 -13.28 -24.63
N TRP A 687 3.15 -12.51 -25.13
CA TRP A 687 1.89 -13.09 -25.61
C TRP A 687 2.11 -14.01 -26.81
N TRP A 688 2.92 -13.59 -27.79
CA TRP A 688 3.29 -14.44 -28.91
C TRP A 688 3.94 -15.76 -28.46
N LEU A 689 4.88 -15.72 -27.52
CA LEU A 689 5.51 -16.93 -26.94
C LEU A 689 4.50 -17.85 -26.27
N TRP A 690 3.56 -17.30 -25.48
CA TRP A 690 2.50 -18.08 -24.86
C TRP A 690 1.59 -18.75 -25.90
N GLN A 691 1.26 -18.04 -27.00
CA GLN A 691 0.52 -18.62 -28.13
C GLN A 691 1.32 -19.73 -28.82
N GLN A 692 2.64 -19.54 -29.02
CA GLN A 692 3.51 -20.54 -29.65
C GLN A 692 3.68 -21.82 -28.83
N ALA A 693 3.48 -21.77 -27.51
CA ALA A 693 3.57 -22.95 -26.65
C ALA A 693 2.43 -23.95 -26.86
N ASP A 694 1.25 -23.50 -27.29
CA ASP A 694 0.15 -24.36 -27.77
C ASP A 694 -0.69 -23.62 -28.82
N PRO A 695 -0.23 -23.52 -30.08
CA PRO A 695 -0.89 -22.70 -31.09
C PRO A 695 -2.32 -23.15 -31.39
N ALA A 696 -2.61 -24.45 -31.26
CA ALA A 696 -3.92 -25.01 -31.56
C ALA A 696 -5.00 -24.47 -30.61
N SER A 697 -4.68 -24.39 -29.31
CA SER A 697 -5.64 -23.92 -28.30
C SER A 697 -5.54 -22.41 -28.04
N ARG A 698 -4.36 -21.81 -28.20
CA ARG A 698 -4.07 -20.45 -27.68
C ARG A 698 -4.08 -19.34 -28.73
N THR A 699 -3.96 -19.66 -30.02
CA THR A 699 -3.90 -18.61 -31.07
C THR A 699 -5.15 -17.75 -31.09
N LEU A 700 -6.33 -18.36 -30.95
CA LEU A 700 -7.63 -17.68 -30.99
C LEU A 700 -8.31 -17.61 -29.61
N ASP A 701 -7.61 -17.98 -28.54
CA ASP A 701 -8.16 -17.92 -27.18
C ASP A 701 -8.37 -16.46 -26.78
N ILE A 702 -9.60 -16.13 -26.41
CA ILE A 702 -10.00 -14.83 -25.89
C ILE A 702 -11.02 -15.06 -24.77
N SER A 703 -10.72 -14.52 -23.60
CA SER A 703 -11.58 -14.63 -22.42
C SER A 703 -11.28 -13.50 -21.44
N GLY A 704 -12.22 -13.19 -20.55
CA GLY A 704 -12.08 -12.14 -19.56
C GLY A 704 -13.19 -11.10 -19.65
N ARG A 705 -13.13 -10.12 -18.75
CA ARG A 705 -14.13 -9.04 -18.68
C ARG A 705 -13.91 -8.01 -19.79
N ARG A 706 -14.96 -7.25 -20.08
CA ARG A 706 -14.92 -6.05 -20.92
C ARG A 706 -15.51 -4.89 -20.13
N ASN A 707 -15.21 -3.68 -20.59
CA ASN A 707 -15.83 -2.48 -20.07
C ASN A 707 -16.58 -1.73 -21.19
N LEU A 708 -17.65 -1.03 -20.82
CA LEU A 708 -18.30 -0.03 -21.64
C LEU A 708 -17.44 1.26 -21.66
N PRO A 709 -17.64 2.17 -22.62
CA PRO A 709 -16.97 3.48 -22.61
C PRO A 709 -17.21 4.30 -21.34
N SER A 710 -18.29 4.01 -20.59
CA SER A 710 -18.57 4.61 -19.28
C SER A 710 -17.63 4.14 -18.16
N GLY A 711 -16.82 3.08 -18.41
CA GLY A 711 -16.00 2.41 -17.41
C GLY A 711 -16.72 1.30 -16.63
N GLU A 712 -18.03 1.13 -16.84
CA GLU A 712 -18.81 0.04 -16.25
C GLU A 712 -18.49 -1.30 -16.90
N VAL A 713 -18.62 -2.40 -16.16
CA VAL A 713 -18.39 -3.74 -16.69
C VAL A 713 -19.48 -4.10 -17.71
N ASP A 714 -19.06 -4.49 -18.92
CA ASP A 714 -19.96 -5.04 -19.94
C ASP A 714 -20.22 -6.52 -19.64
N THR A 715 -21.49 -6.88 -19.44
CA THR A 715 -21.92 -8.20 -18.99
C THR A 715 -21.83 -9.29 -20.06
N ARG A 716 -21.61 -8.97 -21.35
CA ARG A 716 -21.46 -10.03 -22.37
C ARG A 716 -20.01 -10.59 -22.32
N PRO A 717 -19.79 -11.87 -22.60
CA PRO A 717 -18.45 -12.44 -22.63
C PRO A 717 -17.63 -11.89 -23.80
N ALA A 718 -16.33 -11.71 -23.61
CA ALA A 718 -15.40 -11.29 -24.66
C ALA A 718 -15.49 -12.20 -25.90
N SER A 719 -15.32 -11.61 -27.07
CA SER A 719 -15.48 -12.26 -28.36
C SER A 719 -14.46 -11.76 -29.37
N LEU A 720 -14.06 -12.64 -30.29
CA LEU A 720 -13.21 -12.31 -31.43
C LEU A 720 -13.78 -11.19 -32.34
N ASN A 721 -15.09 -10.97 -32.29
CA ASN A 721 -15.78 -9.92 -33.05
C ASN A 721 -15.82 -8.57 -32.32
N ASP A 722 -15.39 -8.50 -31.06
CA ASP A 722 -15.35 -7.23 -30.35
C ASP A 722 -14.39 -6.26 -31.04
N THR A 723 -14.79 -5.00 -31.12
CA THR A 723 -14.05 -3.95 -31.83
C THR A 723 -12.96 -3.37 -30.94
N LEU A 724 -11.81 -3.08 -31.53
CA LEU A 724 -10.69 -2.36 -30.93
C LEU A 724 -10.80 -0.88 -31.29
N PRO A 725 -11.27 -0.01 -30.37
CA PRO A 725 -11.44 1.41 -30.67
C PRO A 725 -10.08 2.11 -30.76
N THR A 726 -9.91 3.02 -31.72
CA THR A 726 -8.65 3.78 -31.91
C THR A 726 -8.85 5.29 -31.85
N ARG A 727 -10.09 5.75 -31.69
CA ARG A 727 -10.47 7.18 -31.61
C ARG A 727 -9.91 8.00 -32.78
N GLY A 728 -9.87 7.39 -33.98
CA GLY A 728 -9.40 8.04 -35.22
C GLY A 728 -7.90 7.92 -35.48
N LEU A 729 -7.13 7.30 -34.58
CA LEU A 729 -5.70 7.05 -34.79
C LEU A 729 -5.45 6.08 -35.94
N ALA A 730 -6.36 5.11 -36.13
CA ALA A 730 -6.40 4.19 -37.25
C ALA A 730 -7.86 3.76 -37.52
N VAL A 731 -8.05 2.69 -38.28
CA VAL A 731 -9.37 2.10 -38.47
C VAL A 731 -9.69 1.18 -37.29
N ASP A 732 -10.91 1.27 -36.76
CA ASP A 732 -11.36 0.34 -35.72
C ASP A 732 -11.58 -1.05 -36.32
N ILE A 733 -10.95 -2.07 -35.74
CA ILE A 733 -10.95 -3.44 -36.28
C ILE A 733 -11.41 -4.45 -35.21
N PRO A 734 -11.96 -5.61 -35.61
CA PRO A 734 -12.28 -6.67 -34.65
C PRO A 734 -11.02 -7.38 -34.13
N ILE A 735 -11.08 -7.86 -32.88
CA ILE A 735 -10.00 -8.59 -32.20
C ILE A 735 -9.39 -9.71 -33.08
N GLN A 736 -10.22 -10.44 -33.83
CA GLN A 736 -9.77 -11.56 -34.67
C GLN A 736 -8.63 -11.20 -35.64
N GLN A 737 -8.54 -9.94 -36.10
CA GLN A 737 -7.53 -9.53 -37.07
C GLN A 737 -6.11 -9.43 -36.48
N VAL A 738 -6.00 -9.39 -35.14
CA VAL A 738 -4.72 -9.20 -34.44
C VAL A 738 -4.37 -10.37 -33.52
N MET A 739 -5.17 -11.44 -33.52
CA MET A 739 -4.88 -12.63 -32.71
C MET A 739 -3.60 -13.35 -33.13
N SER A 740 -3.17 -13.22 -34.38
CA SER A 740 -1.91 -13.76 -34.89
C SER A 740 -1.00 -12.63 -35.39
N THR A 741 0.32 -12.83 -35.30
CA THR A 741 1.33 -11.92 -35.88
C THR A 741 1.56 -12.15 -37.38
N THR A 742 0.83 -13.11 -37.98
CA THR A 742 0.86 -13.43 -39.40
C THR A 742 -0.56 -13.47 -39.98
N THR A 743 -1.20 -12.30 -40.06
CA THR A 743 -2.49 -12.03 -40.73
C THR A 743 -2.25 -11.12 -41.94
N ASP A 744 -3.30 -10.77 -42.68
CA ASP A 744 -3.20 -9.79 -43.77
C ASP A 744 -2.82 -8.38 -43.27
N LEU A 745 -3.15 -8.08 -42.01
CA LEU A 745 -2.83 -6.81 -41.35
C LEU A 745 -1.45 -6.85 -40.68
N LEU A 746 -1.13 -7.96 -40.00
CA LEU A 746 0.10 -8.11 -39.21
C LEU A 746 1.02 -9.13 -39.85
N TYR A 747 2.27 -8.77 -40.10
CA TYR A 747 3.26 -9.72 -40.63
C TYR A 747 4.63 -9.53 -40.00
N TYR A 748 4.88 -10.22 -38.88
CA TYR A 748 6.16 -10.18 -38.16
C TYR A 748 6.37 -11.41 -37.26
N LYS A 749 7.62 -11.59 -36.81
CA LYS A 749 8.05 -12.58 -35.81
C LYS A 749 9.00 -11.94 -34.80
N TYR A 750 9.34 -12.69 -33.75
CA TYR A 750 10.26 -12.28 -32.67
C TYR A 750 11.53 -13.12 -32.65
#